data_AF-A0A1M6T054-F1
#
_entry.id   AF-A0A1M6T054-F1
#
_cell.length_a   1.000
_cell.length_b   1.000
_cell.length_c   1.000
_cell.angle_alpha   90.00
_cell.angle_beta   90.00
_cell.angle_gamma   90.00
#
_symmetry.space_group_name_H-M   'P 1'
#
loop_
_entity.id
_entity.type
_entity.pdbx_description
1 polymer ?
#
loop_
_entity_poly.entity_id
_entity_poly.type
_entity_poly.pdbx_seq_one_letter_code
_entity_poly.pdbx_strand_id
1 'polypeptide(L)'
;MIRLLLCYFYMGTEKKLSCAPPHFPIKKLFRHLLITLALLLGGQTYGQDLDTWFTADRAINANPLPLGQIQLFTPYPPASGTPVSRWYDFIDFVPQDAIQHPIPANYPLAYPVGFDYTYPNSGIYPQFLNPTGSIPGLPTLERNSMNFNPVVRFDGSGDGQALHFKADSRQNVTVFIVFRAQGAGNTAQTQRLLFGGDIEEQHWSSNSNQWLTNLSLGVSDGNRFSVGRTWFGDGGNGYFQNGSIDLLGKPAIGTFKRQALVDAENLTTHVNGIPDISTVRAEINADNDLYFFNRLGKHFNSNDANRNLTGDIAEVMLFDGPLPVLETQIVESYLAIKYGLTLSNGPGLGSEVGNDNYNYLAADGTVIWQAENVYKYDIAGLGADRDEDQNAPVLKLRYNLHQRISKSENPEAIVTMSTNNNFSTDNLDDTRPEIDKNGLFTFLHNFLIWANDHASLNATIVELPISGDITERISREWRVQAIRSPGVDPISNVSVRIDLSGSDILANDACGIQLMIDRDGDGDFTTGIIDYVTATSVVGTDAFFDNVNFEHLDVFTVGFGDFTDPTATNPADITVCDTPPPADPTVVDDEADNCAIASVVLQSESTDGNTNPETITRTYRVTDTSGNYVDVTQTIYVYLSPDIDDISDQVVCDSYTLPTITGTNLTGSEAYYDLPGGPSGGGNVYAQGDVINSDITLYIYDETGSTPNCFDEESFTVTVNTTPVAPIANNLTFCNTDNPTGADLVPAISAAITWYSDAGLTSIVAPADPLLSQDYYVTQTINGCKGPATVITVSEQPAPDAGTNGATTICEGTTLSQADLFAL
;
A
#
# COMPACT_ATOMS: atom_id res chain seq x y z
N MET A 1 -65.82 -23.17 -25.15
CA MET A 1 -66.43 -24.42 -25.65
C MET A 1 -67.96 -24.45 -25.47
N ILE A 2 -68.66 -23.31 -25.54
CA ILE A 2 -70.12 -23.21 -25.63
C ILE A 2 -70.40 -22.11 -26.65
N ARG A 3 -70.33 -22.48 -27.93
CA ARG A 3 -70.73 -21.73 -29.15
C ARG A 3 -70.34 -22.46 -30.44
N LEU A 4 -69.62 -23.58 -30.35
CA LEU A 4 -69.27 -24.45 -31.49
C LEU A 4 -70.27 -25.61 -31.73
N LEU A 5 -71.34 -25.73 -30.95
CA LEU A 5 -72.24 -26.89 -30.96
C LEU A 5 -73.52 -26.70 -31.77
N LEU A 6 -73.57 -25.71 -32.69
CA LEU A 6 -74.80 -25.33 -33.41
C LEU A 6 -74.74 -25.39 -34.94
N CYS A 7 -73.70 -25.99 -35.53
CA CYS A 7 -73.60 -26.13 -37.00
C CYS A 7 -73.60 -27.58 -37.52
N TYR A 8 -74.05 -28.56 -36.72
CA TYR A 8 -74.17 -29.96 -37.15
C TYR A 8 -75.62 -30.40 -37.45
N PHE A 9 -76.46 -29.48 -37.89
CA PHE A 9 -77.74 -29.79 -38.51
C PHE A 9 -77.79 -29.15 -39.90
N TYR A 10 -78.15 -29.96 -40.90
CA TYR A 10 -78.26 -29.70 -42.35
C TYR A 10 -77.06 -30.08 -43.23
N MET A 11 -76.94 -31.39 -43.48
CA MET A 11 -76.66 -31.87 -44.84
C MET A 11 -77.97 -31.85 -45.65
N GLY A 12 -77.94 -31.29 -46.86
CA GLY A 12 -79.04 -31.47 -47.81
C GLY A 12 -78.92 -30.63 -49.08
N THR A 13 -78.84 -31.33 -50.20
CA THR A 13 -79.19 -30.94 -51.58
C THR A 13 -78.10 -30.54 -52.57
N GLU A 14 -78.33 -31.06 -53.78
CA GLU A 14 -77.51 -31.19 -54.97
C GLU A 14 -77.27 -29.86 -55.72
N LYS A 15 -76.11 -29.73 -56.40
CA LYS A 15 -76.04 -29.40 -57.84
C LYS A 15 -74.59 -29.36 -58.34
N LYS A 16 -74.34 -30.01 -59.47
CA LYS A 16 -73.18 -29.78 -60.35
C LYS A 16 -73.35 -28.44 -61.08
N LEU A 17 -72.29 -27.62 -61.14
CA LEU A 17 -72.06 -26.69 -62.25
C LEU A 17 -70.54 -26.45 -62.42
N SER A 18 -70.08 -26.46 -63.68
CA SER A 18 -68.69 -26.27 -64.09
C SER A 18 -68.38 -24.84 -64.55
N CYS A 19 -67.08 -24.57 -64.71
CA CYS A 19 -66.39 -23.53 -65.51
C CYS A 19 -65.92 -22.22 -64.83
N ALA A 20 -64.60 -22.21 -64.58
CA ALA A 20 -63.57 -21.18 -64.87
C ALA A 20 -63.55 -19.80 -64.14
N PRO A 21 -62.36 -19.20 -63.93
CA PRO A 21 -62.00 -18.45 -62.71
C PRO A 21 -62.00 -16.92 -62.88
N PRO A 22 -61.82 -16.16 -61.78
CA PRO A 22 -60.59 -15.39 -61.72
C PRO A 22 -59.88 -15.39 -60.35
N HIS A 23 -58.55 -15.33 -60.46
CA HIS A 23 -57.50 -15.12 -59.48
C HIS A 23 -57.88 -14.53 -58.10
N PHE A 24 -57.63 -15.31 -57.04
CA PHE A 24 -57.31 -14.82 -55.69
C PHE A 24 -56.03 -15.51 -55.19
N PRO A 25 -55.12 -14.81 -54.50
CA PRO A 25 -53.77 -15.30 -54.23
C PRO A 25 -53.74 -16.32 -53.09
N ILE A 26 -53.44 -17.58 -53.43
CA ILE A 26 -53.28 -18.75 -52.54
C ILE A 26 -52.16 -18.57 -51.49
N LYS A 27 -51.35 -17.50 -51.56
CA LYS A 27 -50.26 -17.26 -50.61
C LYS A 27 -50.69 -16.78 -49.21
N LYS A 28 -51.91 -16.26 -49.01
CA LYS A 28 -52.37 -15.80 -47.68
C LYS A 28 -53.03 -16.89 -46.83
N LEU A 29 -53.67 -17.89 -47.45
CA LEU A 29 -54.36 -18.97 -46.72
C LEU A 29 -53.39 -20.05 -46.21
N PHE A 30 -52.34 -20.36 -46.98
CA PHE A 30 -51.27 -21.28 -46.53
C PHE A 30 -50.44 -20.72 -45.38
N ARG A 31 -50.28 -19.38 -45.30
CA ARG A 31 -49.57 -18.73 -44.19
C ARG A 31 -50.38 -18.78 -42.89
N HIS A 32 -51.70 -18.70 -42.96
CA HIS A 32 -52.56 -18.78 -41.76
C HIS A 32 -52.76 -20.22 -41.29
N LEU A 33 -52.79 -21.21 -42.21
CA LEU A 33 -52.88 -22.63 -41.86
C LEU A 33 -51.56 -23.19 -41.31
N LEU A 34 -50.39 -22.72 -41.78
CA LEU A 34 -49.10 -23.06 -41.16
C LEU A 34 -48.93 -22.40 -39.79
N ILE A 35 -49.42 -21.16 -39.60
CA ILE A 35 -49.33 -20.48 -38.30
C ILE A 35 -50.28 -21.13 -37.28
N THR A 36 -51.47 -21.58 -37.69
CA THR A 36 -52.36 -22.33 -36.78
C THR A 36 -51.91 -23.76 -36.52
N LEU A 37 -51.26 -24.45 -37.48
CA LEU A 37 -50.67 -25.76 -37.24
C LEU A 37 -49.38 -25.67 -36.39
N ALA A 38 -48.60 -24.58 -36.51
CA ALA A 38 -47.47 -24.29 -35.62
C ALA A 38 -47.92 -23.89 -34.20
N LEU A 39 -49.06 -23.20 -34.06
CA LEU A 39 -49.68 -22.89 -32.76
C LEU A 39 -50.36 -24.10 -32.10
N LEU A 40 -50.65 -25.18 -32.86
CA LEU A 40 -51.22 -26.43 -32.34
C LEU A 40 -50.19 -27.57 -32.18
N LEU A 41 -48.96 -27.36 -32.66
CA LEU A 41 -47.80 -28.24 -32.45
C LEU A 41 -46.71 -27.61 -31.57
N GLY A 42 -46.95 -26.40 -31.05
CA GLY A 42 -46.29 -25.96 -29.83
C GLY A 42 -46.81 -26.84 -28.70
N GLY A 43 -46.19 -28.02 -28.53
CA GLY A 43 -46.22 -28.70 -27.25
C GLY A 43 -45.85 -27.65 -26.22
N GLN A 44 -46.80 -27.32 -25.35
CA GLN A 44 -46.51 -26.55 -24.17
C GLN A 44 -45.51 -27.41 -23.38
N THR A 45 -44.22 -27.10 -23.52
CA THR A 45 -43.26 -27.46 -22.50
C THR A 45 -43.70 -26.66 -21.29
N TYR A 46 -44.51 -27.27 -20.41
CA TYR A 46 -44.55 -26.83 -19.03
C TYR A 46 -43.08 -26.66 -18.63
N GLY A 47 -42.69 -25.45 -18.23
CA GLY A 47 -41.34 -25.24 -17.72
C GLY A 47 -41.09 -26.25 -16.61
N GLN A 48 -39.87 -26.77 -16.51
CA GLN A 48 -39.53 -27.59 -15.35
C GLN A 48 -39.77 -26.73 -14.10
N ASP A 49 -40.67 -27.19 -13.24
CA ASP A 49 -41.10 -26.48 -12.05
C ASP A 49 -40.12 -26.82 -10.91
N LEU A 50 -39.58 -25.80 -10.26
CA LEU A 50 -38.78 -25.94 -9.05
C LEU A 50 -39.74 -26.23 -7.89
N ASP A 51 -39.68 -27.46 -7.36
CA ASP A 51 -40.64 -28.04 -6.41
C ASP A 51 -40.29 -27.71 -4.97
N THR A 52 -39.00 -27.62 -4.65
CA THR A 52 -38.55 -27.30 -3.28
C THR A 52 -37.27 -26.49 -3.29
N TRP A 53 -37.25 -25.41 -2.52
CA TRP A 53 -36.06 -24.61 -2.24
C TRP A 53 -35.87 -24.40 -0.73
N PHE A 54 -34.91 -25.13 -0.18
CA PHE A 54 -34.37 -24.89 1.16
C PHE A 54 -33.10 -24.05 1.05
N THR A 55 -33.00 -22.99 1.84
CA THR A 55 -31.76 -22.21 1.98
C THR A 55 -31.60 -21.74 3.43
N ALA A 56 -30.38 -21.79 3.95
CA ALA A 56 -30.10 -21.42 5.35
C ALA A 56 -30.19 -19.91 5.61
N ASP A 57 -30.14 -19.09 4.56
CA ASP A 57 -30.17 -17.63 4.65
C ASP A 57 -31.57 -17.06 4.88
N ARG A 58 -32.62 -17.84 4.61
CA ARG A 58 -34.01 -17.39 4.65
C ARG A 58 -34.93 -18.49 5.16
N ALA A 59 -36.12 -18.11 5.61
CA ALA A 59 -37.19 -19.05 5.98
C ALA A 59 -36.89 -20.04 7.13
N ILE A 60 -35.72 -19.98 7.79
CA ILE A 60 -35.39 -20.77 8.99
C ILE A 60 -36.16 -20.25 10.19
N ASN A 61 -36.99 -21.12 10.79
CA ASN A 61 -37.87 -20.82 11.93
C ASN A 61 -38.77 -19.56 11.75
N ALA A 62 -38.89 -19.04 10.53
CA ALA A 62 -39.68 -17.84 10.23
C ALA A 62 -41.15 -18.20 10.02
N ASN A 63 -42.05 -17.23 10.07
CA ASN A 63 -43.43 -17.46 9.60
C ASN A 63 -43.47 -17.40 8.06
N PRO A 64 -44.42 -18.10 7.40
CA PRO A 64 -44.59 -17.99 5.95
C PRO A 64 -44.91 -16.53 5.59
N LEU A 65 -44.28 -16.03 4.52
CA LEU A 65 -44.57 -14.69 3.99
C LEU A 65 -45.99 -14.67 3.38
N PRO A 66 -46.72 -13.53 3.47
CA PRO A 66 -47.97 -13.37 2.74
C PRO A 66 -47.78 -13.53 1.22
N LEU A 67 -48.78 -14.08 0.53
CA LEU A 67 -48.81 -14.23 -0.94
C LEU A 67 -48.44 -12.91 -1.66
N GLY A 68 -47.51 -12.99 -2.61
CA GLY A 68 -47.08 -11.85 -3.44
C GLY A 68 -46.06 -10.91 -2.80
N GLN A 69 -45.48 -11.28 -1.65
CA GLN A 69 -44.46 -10.48 -0.95
C GLN A 69 -43.06 -11.11 -0.97
N ILE A 70 -42.73 -11.90 -2.00
CA ILE A 70 -41.40 -12.53 -2.16
C ILE A 70 -40.26 -11.52 -2.28
N GLN A 71 -40.58 -10.35 -2.82
CA GLN A 71 -39.66 -9.22 -2.93
C GLN A 71 -39.38 -8.58 -1.56
N LEU A 72 -40.19 -8.86 -0.53
CA LEU A 72 -39.87 -8.48 0.83
C LEU A 72 -38.84 -9.47 1.35
N PHE A 73 -37.64 -8.97 1.62
CA PHE A 73 -36.62 -9.67 2.38
C PHE A 73 -37.28 -10.42 3.55
N THR A 74 -37.20 -11.74 3.54
CA THR A 74 -37.52 -12.54 4.72
C THR A 74 -36.78 -11.96 5.92
N PRO A 75 -37.33 -12.02 7.13
CA PRO A 75 -36.58 -11.62 8.31
C PRO A 75 -35.26 -12.39 8.35
N TYR A 76 -34.18 -11.68 8.66
CA TYR A 76 -32.83 -12.24 8.76
C TYR A 76 -32.85 -13.56 9.51
N PRO A 77 -32.02 -14.54 9.09
CA PRO A 77 -31.98 -15.82 9.76
C PRO A 77 -31.54 -15.57 11.21
N PRO A 78 -32.04 -16.34 12.18
CA PRO A 78 -31.70 -16.16 13.59
C PRO A 78 -30.19 -16.12 13.87
N ALA A 79 -29.80 -15.74 15.09
CA ALA A 79 -28.40 -15.78 15.48
C ALA A 79 -27.81 -17.21 15.40
N SER A 80 -26.48 -17.31 15.21
CA SER A 80 -25.78 -18.60 15.26
C SER A 80 -26.09 -19.39 16.53
N GLY A 81 -26.12 -20.72 16.41
CA GLY A 81 -26.50 -21.64 17.49
C GLY A 81 -28.01 -21.81 17.68
N THR A 82 -28.86 -21.10 16.92
CA THR A 82 -30.31 -21.28 17.01
C THR A 82 -30.71 -22.66 16.48
N PRO A 83 -31.42 -23.51 17.27
CA PRO A 83 -31.92 -24.79 16.77
C PRO A 83 -32.91 -24.61 15.63
N VAL A 84 -32.73 -25.36 14.54
CA VAL A 84 -33.62 -25.33 13.38
C VAL A 84 -34.74 -26.35 13.59
N SER A 85 -35.92 -25.86 13.96
CA SER A 85 -37.09 -26.71 14.25
C SER A 85 -38.10 -26.75 13.11
N ARG A 86 -38.03 -25.78 12.20
CA ARG A 86 -38.89 -25.65 11.02
C ARG A 86 -38.18 -24.79 9.98
N TRP A 87 -38.44 -25.03 8.70
CA TRP A 87 -38.08 -24.14 7.59
C TRP A 87 -39.31 -23.96 6.69
N TYR A 88 -39.25 -23.19 5.60
CA TYR A 88 -40.35 -23.05 4.63
C TYR A 88 -39.81 -22.98 3.21
N ASP A 89 -40.55 -23.51 2.25
CA ASP A 89 -40.24 -23.37 0.82
C ASP A 89 -40.40 -21.91 0.35
N PHE A 90 -39.47 -21.47 -0.50
CA PHE A 90 -39.38 -20.08 -0.95
C PHE A 90 -40.19 -19.79 -2.22
N ILE A 91 -40.62 -20.80 -2.99
CA ILE A 91 -41.05 -20.60 -4.39
C ILE A 91 -42.56 -20.66 -4.57
N ASP A 92 -43.26 -21.55 -3.89
CA ASP A 92 -44.68 -21.78 -4.22
C ASP A 92 -45.68 -20.93 -3.41
N PHE A 93 -45.26 -20.22 -2.35
CA PHE A 93 -46.14 -19.40 -1.48
C PHE A 93 -47.36 -20.15 -0.89
N VAL A 94 -47.41 -21.47 -1.07
CA VAL A 94 -48.35 -22.36 -0.39
C VAL A 94 -47.63 -22.88 0.85
N PRO A 95 -48.29 -23.03 2.02
CA PRO A 95 -47.75 -23.72 3.20
C PRO A 95 -47.40 -25.20 3.00
N GLN A 96 -47.03 -25.60 1.80
CA GLN A 96 -46.71 -26.97 1.48
C GLN A 96 -45.30 -27.28 1.98
N ASP A 97 -45.28 -28.39 2.71
CA ASP A 97 -44.20 -29.36 2.72
C ASP A 97 -43.08 -29.23 3.75
N ALA A 98 -42.83 -28.06 4.34
CA ALA A 98 -41.93 -28.00 5.48
C ALA A 98 -42.62 -28.41 6.78
N ILE A 99 -42.20 -29.54 7.35
CA ILE A 99 -42.81 -30.09 8.55
C ILE A 99 -42.04 -29.61 9.77
N GLN A 100 -42.75 -29.08 10.77
CA GLN A 100 -42.17 -28.87 12.08
C GLN A 100 -41.56 -30.17 12.59
N HIS A 101 -40.29 -30.14 13.00
CA HIS A 101 -39.66 -31.28 13.62
C HIS A 101 -40.53 -31.79 14.77
N PRO A 102 -40.97 -33.07 14.76
CA PRO A 102 -41.84 -33.59 15.79
C PRO A 102 -41.16 -33.51 17.16
N ILE A 103 -41.86 -33.03 18.19
CA ILE A 103 -41.36 -33.13 19.56
C ILE A 103 -41.36 -34.60 20.01
N PRO A 104 -40.46 -35.06 20.90
CA PRO A 104 -40.35 -36.48 21.25
C PRO A 104 -41.67 -37.14 21.73
N ALA A 105 -42.57 -36.38 22.36
CA ALA A 105 -43.90 -36.84 22.78
C ALA A 105 -44.86 -37.15 21.61
N ASN A 106 -44.52 -36.74 20.38
CA ASN A 106 -45.27 -36.97 19.15
C ASN A 106 -44.92 -38.31 18.46
N TYR A 107 -44.11 -39.16 19.10
CA TYR A 107 -43.84 -40.53 18.65
C TYR A 107 -44.60 -41.50 19.57
N PRO A 108 -45.65 -42.21 19.12
CA PRO A 108 -46.20 -42.41 17.77
C PRO A 108 -47.47 -41.57 17.51
N LEU A 109 -47.42 -40.59 16.59
CA LEU A 109 -48.61 -39.90 16.09
C LEU A 109 -49.17 -40.58 14.84
N ALA A 110 -50.50 -40.52 14.68
CA ALA A 110 -51.13 -40.69 13.38
C ALA A 110 -50.67 -39.57 12.41
N TYR A 111 -50.74 -39.86 11.11
CA TYR A 111 -50.44 -38.93 10.02
C TYR A 111 -50.95 -37.50 10.30
N PRO A 112 -50.13 -36.44 10.13
CA PRO A 112 -50.66 -35.08 10.09
C PRO A 112 -51.75 -34.97 9.02
N VAL A 113 -52.79 -34.15 9.23
CA VAL A 113 -53.88 -33.99 8.24
C VAL A 113 -53.28 -33.53 6.89
N GLY A 114 -53.45 -34.32 5.84
CA GLY A 114 -52.76 -34.15 4.54
C GLY A 114 -51.70 -35.22 4.21
N PHE A 115 -51.34 -36.07 5.18
CA PHE A 115 -50.47 -37.25 5.00
C PHE A 115 -51.27 -38.55 4.80
N ASP A 116 -52.59 -38.49 4.98
CA ASP A 116 -53.48 -39.57 4.56
C ASP A 116 -53.66 -39.51 3.04
N TYR A 117 -53.31 -40.60 2.38
CA TYR A 117 -53.74 -40.86 1.03
C TYR A 117 -55.28 -40.78 0.96
N THR A 118 -55.82 -40.16 -0.09
CA THR A 118 -57.26 -40.26 -0.41
C THR A 118 -57.64 -41.65 -0.97
N TYR A 119 -56.68 -42.58 -1.09
CA TYR A 119 -56.90 -43.94 -1.60
C TYR A 119 -56.43 -45.02 -0.61
N PRO A 120 -57.18 -46.12 -0.43
CA PRO A 120 -57.03 -47.09 0.66
C PRO A 120 -55.85 -48.08 0.51
N ASN A 121 -54.76 -47.69 -0.17
CA ASN A 121 -53.70 -48.61 -0.56
C ASN A 121 -52.38 -48.48 0.22
N SER A 122 -52.25 -47.51 1.13
CA SER A 122 -51.29 -47.67 2.24
C SER A 122 -51.87 -48.76 3.16
N GLY A 123 -51.14 -49.87 3.37
CA GLY A 123 -51.67 -51.08 4.03
C GLY A 123 -52.33 -50.84 5.41
N ILE A 124 -52.87 -51.89 6.03
CA ILE A 124 -53.71 -51.81 7.26
C ILE A 124 -52.98 -51.20 8.49
N TYR A 125 -51.66 -50.92 8.43
CA TYR A 125 -50.90 -50.27 9.51
C TYR A 125 -49.65 -49.51 9.01
N PRO A 126 -49.72 -48.34 8.38
CA PRO A 126 -48.53 -47.62 8.01
C PRO A 126 -48.29 -46.53 9.06
N GLN A 127 -47.37 -46.79 9.98
CA GLN A 127 -46.93 -45.82 10.99
C GLN A 127 -45.80 -44.99 10.37
N PHE A 128 -46.06 -43.72 10.07
CA PHE A 128 -45.14 -42.76 9.44
C PHE A 128 -43.81 -42.59 10.18
N LEU A 129 -43.84 -42.81 11.50
CA LEU A 129 -42.71 -42.76 12.42
C LEU A 129 -42.99 -43.80 13.51
N ASN A 130 -42.90 -45.09 13.18
CA ASN A 130 -42.86 -46.12 14.22
C ASN A 130 -41.49 -46.01 14.89
N PRO A 131 -41.38 -45.67 16.18
CA PRO A 131 -40.09 -45.60 16.86
C PRO A 131 -39.56 -47.02 17.13
N THR A 132 -39.23 -47.76 16.08
CA THR A 132 -38.19 -48.79 16.16
C THR A 132 -36.86 -48.09 15.88
N GLY A 133 -36.41 -47.27 16.83
CA GLY A 133 -35.15 -46.54 16.74
C GLY A 133 -35.15 -45.24 17.55
N SER A 134 -34.05 -44.48 17.46
CA SER A 134 -33.87 -43.26 18.24
C SER A 134 -34.41 -41.99 17.58
N ILE A 135 -34.97 -41.10 18.41
CA ILE A 135 -35.56 -39.81 17.99
C ILE A 135 -34.40 -38.82 17.74
N PRO A 136 -34.23 -38.30 16.51
CA PRO A 136 -33.14 -37.36 16.22
C PRO A 136 -33.35 -36.02 16.95
N GLY A 137 -32.24 -35.35 17.24
CA GLY A 137 -32.21 -33.97 17.70
C GLY A 137 -32.41 -32.96 16.57
N LEU A 138 -32.31 -31.66 16.91
CA LEU A 138 -32.35 -30.56 15.95
C LEU A 138 -30.93 -30.13 15.57
N PRO A 139 -30.65 -29.83 14.29
CA PRO A 139 -29.42 -29.14 13.90
C PRO A 139 -29.48 -27.66 14.30
N THR A 140 -28.34 -26.96 14.22
CA THR A 140 -28.23 -25.53 14.53
C THR A 140 -27.98 -24.70 13.28
N LEU A 141 -28.46 -23.47 13.27
CA LEU A 141 -28.08 -22.48 12.26
C LEU A 141 -26.73 -21.87 12.64
N GLU A 142 -25.84 -21.72 11.66
CA GLU A 142 -24.53 -21.10 11.83
C GLU A 142 -24.36 -20.01 10.78
N ARG A 143 -24.27 -18.75 11.23
CA ARG A 143 -24.05 -17.58 10.36
C ARG A 143 -22.58 -17.52 9.92
N ASN A 144 -22.33 -16.82 8.82
CA ASN A 144 -20.97 -16.51 8.34
C ASN A 144 -20.06 -17.74 8.16
N SER A 145 -20.56 -18.83 7.54
CA SER A 145 -19.86 -20.12 7.54
C SER A 145 -19.35 -20.59 6.18
N MET A 146 -20.02 -20.20 5.08
CA MET A 146 -19.57 -20.49 3.71
C MET A 146 -19.76 -19.25 2.86
N ASN A 147 -18.65 -18.61 2.47
CA ASN A 147 -18.61 -17.37 1.70
C ASN A 147 -19.53 -16.30 2.28
N PHE A 148 -19.39 -16.07 3.59
CA PHE A 148 -20.22 -15.14 4.36
C PHE A 148 -21.73 -15.46 4.36
N ASN A 149 -22.14 -16.63 3.90
CA ASN A 149 -23.53 -17.09 3.99
C ASN A 149 -23.70 -18.09 5.16
N PRO A 150 -24.90 -18.15 5.75
CA PRO A 150 -25.22 -19.11 6.79
C PRO A 150 -25.37 -20.53 6.26
N VAL A 151 -25.30 -21.49 7.18
CA VAL A 151 -25.49 -22.92 6.95
C VAL A 151 -26.29 -23.55 8.09
N VAL A 152 -26.88 -24.72 7.85
CA VAL A 152 -27.42 -25.57 8.91
C VAL A 152 -26.41 -26.64 9.25
N ARG A 153 -25.93 -26.61 10.50
CA ARG A 153 -24.91 -27.50 11.05
C ARG A 153 -25.53 -28.72 11.71
N PHE A 154 -25.07 -29.88 11.25
CA PHE A 154 -25.31 -31.18 11.84
C PHE A 154 -24.02 -31.64 12.51
N ASP A 155 -24.02 -31.74 13.84
CA ASP A 155 -22.85 -32.14 14.62
C ASP A 155 -22.69 -33.67 14.73
N GLY A 156 -23.72 -34.43 14.34
CA GLY A 156 -23.77 -35.89 14.40
C GLY A 156 -23.85 -36.46 15.81
N SER A 157 -24.06 -35.62 16.82
CA SER A 157 -24.08 -35.98 18.23
C SER A 157 -25.35 -36.74 18.64
N GLY A 158 -25.24 -37.47 19.76
CA GLY A 158 -26.33 -38.26 20.32
C GLY A 158 -26.88 -39.26 19.31
N ASP A 159 -28.19 -39.20 19.10
CA ASP A 159 -28.91 -40.02 18.14
C ASP A 159 -28.93 -39.41 16.72
N GLY A 160 -28.09 -38.43 16.44
CA GLY A 160 -28.07 -37.68 15.18
C GLY A 160 -29.14 -36.59 15.14
N GLN A 161 -29.06 -35.73 14.13
CA GLN A 161 -29.99 -34.62 13.91
C GLN A 161 -30.67 -34.75 12.56
N ALA A 162 -31.92 -34.29 12.45
CA ALA A 162 -32.65 -34.35 11.20
C ALA A 162 -33.51 -33.12 10.95
N LEU A 163 -33.68 -32.77 9.67
CA LEU A 163 -34.77 -31.90 9.20
C LEU A 163 -35.67 -32.69 8.26
N HIS A 164 -36.96 -32.36 8.25
CA HIS A 164 -38.00 -33.11 7.58
C HIS A 164 -38.77 -32.23 6.60
N PHE A 165 -39.07 -32.76 5.41
CA PHE A 165 -39.89 -32.07 4.43
C PHE A 165 -40.54 -33.03 3.45
N LYS A 166 -41.60 -32.55 2.79
CA LYS A 166 -42.24 -33.23 1.67
C LYS A 166 -41.76 -32.62 0.35
N ALA A 167 -41.81 -33.41 -0.71
CA ALA A 167 -41.64 -32.99 -2.08
C ALA A 167 -42.76 -33.62 -2.91
N ASP A 168 -43.36 -32.87 -3.84
CA ASP A 168 -44.39 -33.39 -4.73
C ASP A 168 -43.82 -34.03 -6.00
N SER A 169 -42.50 -34.00 -6.17
CA SER A 169 -41.79 -34.69 -7.25
C SER A 169 -41.80 -36.21 -7.13
N ARG A 170 -42.19 -36.92 -8.21
CA ARG A 170 -42.51 -38.35 -8.13
C ARG A 170 -41.73 -39.26 -9.05
N GLN A 171 -41.29 -38.88 -10.24
CA GLN A 171 -40.66 -39.86 -11.14
C GLN A 171 -39.30 -39.42 -11.69
N ASN A 172 -39.18 -38.20 -12.18
CA ASN A 172 -37.88 -37.67 -12.62
C ASN A 172 -37.53 -36.49 -11.73
N VAL A 173 -36.28 -36.44 -11.27
CA VAL A 173 -35.84 -35.39 -10.34
C VAL A 173 -34.46 -34.89 -10.69
N THR A 174 -34.22 -33.63 -10.37
CA THR A 174 -32.87 -33.07 -10.23
C THR A 174 -32.73 -32.45 -8.86
N VAL A 175 -31.68 -32.84 -8.13
CA VAL A 175 -31.39 -32.32 -6.79
C VAL A 175 -30.04 -31.63 -6.82
N PHE A 176 -29.98 -30.39 -6.33
CA PHE A 176 -28.74 -29.69 -6.01
C PHE A 176 -28.63 -29.55 -4.50
N ILE A 177 -27.44 -29.78 -3.97
CA ILE A 177 -27.16 -29.67 -2.54
C ILE A 177 -25.82 -28.97 -2.37
N VAL A 178 -25.78 -27.90 -1.59
CA VAL A 178 -24.53 -27.28 -1.15
C VAL A 178 -24.22 -27.75 0.27
N PHE A 179 -23.06 -28.36 0.46
CA PHE A 179 -22.69 -28.94 1.74
C PHE A 179 -21.17 -28.93 1.98
N ARG A 180 -20.78 -29.11 3.24
CA ARG A 180 -19.42 -29.45 3.68
C ARG A 180 -19.55 -30.57 4.69
N ALA A 181 -19.21 -31.79 4.31
CA ALA A 181 -19.40 -32.95 5.17
C ALA A 181 -18.29 -33.98 5.00
N GLN A 182 -18.05 -34.74 6.06
CA GLN A 182 -17.05 -35.81 6.09
C GLN A 182 -17.75 -37.15 5.98
N GLY A 183 -17.27 -38.03 5.10
CA GLY A 183 -17.81 -39.39 4.92
C GLY A 183 -16.90 -40.50 5.43
N ALA A 184 -15.74 -40.18 6.02
CA ALA A 184 -14.73 -41.15 6.45
C ALA A 184 -15.30 -42.33 7.26
N GLY A 185 -14.93 -43.56 6.86
CA GLY A 185 -15.35 -44.80 7.52
C GLY A 185 -16.71 -45.36 7.10
N ASN A 186 -17.43 -44.69 6.19
CA ASN A 186 -18.77 -45.09 5.74
C ASN A 186 -18.76 -45.76 4.36
N THR A 187 -19.49 -46.83 4.16
CA THR A 187 -19.78 -47.34 2.81
C THR A 187 -20.83 -46.47 2.11
N ALA A 188 -21.01 -46.67 0.79
CA ALA A 188 -22.14 -46.11 0.04
C ALA A 188 -23.50 -46.38 0.71
N GLN A 189 -23.63 -47.54 1.37
CA GLN A 189 -24.82 -47.97 2.11
C GLN A 189 -24.94 -47.32 3.49
N THR A 190 -23.83 -46.90 4.09
CA THR A 190 -23.83 -46.22 5.41
C THR A 190 -23.53 -44.74 5.27
N GLN A 191 -23.73 -44.19 4.06
CA GLN A 191 -23.49 -42.80 3.76
C GLN A 191 -24.21 -41.88 4.74
N ARG A 192 -23.58 -40.74 5.03
CA ARG A 192 -24.17 -39.70 5.86
C ARG A 192 -25.17 -38.92 5.02
N LEU A 193 -26.42 -38.92 5.45
CA LEU A 193 -27.53 -38.43 4.63
C LEU A 193 -27.46 -36.91 4.42
N LEU A 194 -27.40 -36.50 3.16
CA LEU A 194 -27.59 -35.12 2.73
C LEU A 194 -29.03 -34.86 2.32
N PHE A 195 -29.64 -35.78 1.57
CA PHE A 195 -31.02 -35.65 1.08
C PHE A 195 -31.64 -37.03 0.87
N GLY A 196 -32.94 -37.16 1.16
CA GLY A 196 -33.73 -38.34 0.81
C GLY A 196 -34.22 -39.12 2.02
N GLY A 197 -34.32 -40.44 1.91
CA GLY A 197 -34.99 -41.27 2.90
C GLY A 197 -34.28 -42.54 3.35
N ASP A 198 -35.06 -43.46 3.90
CA ASP A 198 -34.54 -44.72 4.43
C ASP A 198 -34.02 -45.59 3.30
N ILE A 199 -33.07 -46.44 3.64
CA ILE A 199 -32.58 -47.50 2.75
C ILE A 199 -32.76 -48.88 3.38
N GLU A 200 -33.22 -48.97 4.64
CA GLU A 200 -33.44 -50.24 5.34
C GLU A 200 -34.91 -50.68 5.35
N GLU A 201 -35.85 -49.73 5.43
CA GLU A 201 -37.29 -50.02 5.47
C GLU A 201 -38.00 -49.53 4.19
N GLN A 202 -38.71 -50.43 3.51
CA GLN A 202 -39.36 -50.19 2.22
C GLN A 202 -40.84 -49.83 2.43
N HIS A 203 -41.35 -48.84 1.70
CA HIS A 203 -42.75 -48.42 1.81
C HIS A 203 -43.70 -49.39 1.05
N TRP A 204 -44.62 -50.02 1.79
CA TRP A 204 -45.54 -51.02 1.23
C TRP A 204 -46.84 -50.40 0.69
N SER A 205 -47.18 -50.72 -0.57
CA SER A 205 -48.54 -50.60 -1.11
C SER A 205 -49.13 -51.97 -1.51
N SER A 206 -50.46 -52.11 -1.41
CA SER A 206 -51.20 -53.32 -1.79
C SER A 206 -51.17 -53.62 -3.30
N ASN A 207 -50.70 -52.68 -4.11
CA ASN A 207 -50.48 -52.79 -5.55
C ASN A 207 -49.00 -52.62 -5.88
N SER A 208 -48.38 -53.63 -6.47
CA SER A 208 -46.95 -53.63 -6.81
C SER A 208 -46.54 -52.55 -7.81
N ASN A 209 -47.47 -52.11 -8.66
CA ASN A 209 -47.24 -51.03 -9.63
C ASN A 209 -47.44 -49.63 -9.01
N GLN A 210 -47.64 -49.56 -7.68
CA GLN A 210 -47.79 -48.31 -6.92
C GLN A 210 -46.83 -48.30 -5.71
N TRP A 211 -45.76 -49.10 -5.76
CA TRP A 211 -44.71 -49.04 -4.75
C TRP A 211 -43.89 -47.77 -4.95
N LEU A 212 -43.62 -47.06 -3.86
CA LEU A 212 -42.71 -45.92 -3.85
C LEU A 212 -41.31 -46.42 -3.51
N THR A 213 -40.31 -45.85 -4.18
CA THR A 213 -38.90 -46.21 -4.03
C THR A 213 -38.16 -45.15 -3.24
N ASN A 214 -37.18 -45.59 -2.45
CA ASN A 214 -36.38 -44.67 -1.66
C ASN A 214 -35.17 -44.19 -2.47
N LEU A 215 -34.82 -42.92 -2.25
CA LEU A 215 -33.61 -42.29 -2.74
C LEU A 215 -32.85 -41.78 -1.52
N SER A 216 -31.53 -41.94 -1.51
CA SER A 216 -30.66 -41.25 -0.56
C SER A 216 -29.43 -40.73 -1.28
N LEU A 217 -29.12 -39.48 -1.03
CA LEU A 217 -27.91 -38.80 -1.46
C LEU A 217 -27.12 -38.50 -0.19
N GLY A 218 -25.82 -38.76 -0.21
CA GLY A 218 -25.01 -38.63 0.99
C GLY A 218 -23.53 -38.51 0.71
N VAL A 219 -22.77 -38.54 1.80
CA VAL A 219 -21.29 -38.60 1.75
C VAL A 219 -20.81 -39.90 2.36
N SER A 220 -19.96 -40.60 1.61
CA SER A 220 -19.37 -41.90 1.94
C SER A 220 -17.85 -41.82 2.09
N ASP A 221 -17.19 -42.93 2.39
CA ASP A 221 -15.76 -43.02 2.67
C ASP A 221 -14.91 -42.39 1.56
N GLY A 222 -13.84 -41.70 1.97
CA GLY A 222 -13.08 -40.82 1.08
C GLY A 222 -13.85 -39.58 0.63
N ASN A 223 -14.81 -39.11 1.45
CA ASN A 223 -15.62 -37.91 1.23
C ASN A 223 -16.33 -37.87 -0.12
N ARG A 224 -16.82 -39.00 -0.62
CA ARG A 224 -17.42 -39.09 -1.95
C ARG A 224 -18.91 -38.82 -1.91
N PHE A 225 -19.41 -38.01 -2.85
CA PHE A 225 -20.84 -37.88 -3.08
C PHE A 225 -21.39 -39.22 -3.57
N SER A 226 -22.39 -39.76 -2.89
CA SER A 226 -22.87 -41.12 -3.11
C SER A 226 -24.39 -41.18 -3.26
N VAL A 227 -24.84 -42.21 -3.95
CA VAL A 227 -26.25 -42.46 -4.27
C VAL A 227 -26.67 -43.81 -3.72
N GLY A 228 -27.82 -43.84 -3.05
CA GLY A 228 -28.46 -45.03 -2.52
C GLY A 228 -29.91 -45.16 -3.03
N ARG A 229 -30.30 -46.35 -3.48
CA ARG A 229 -31.63 -46.66 -4.01
C ARG A 229 -32.09 -48.00 -3.44
N THR A 230 -33.30 -48.03 -2.87
CA THR A 230 -33.92 -49.28 -2.40
C THR A 230 -35.41 -49.30 -2.69
N TRP A 231 -35.98 -50.50 -2.85
CA TRP A 231 -37.42 -50.71 -3.09
C TRP A 231 -37.86 -52.11 -2.70
N PHE A 232 -39.17 -52.29 -2.57
CA PHE A 232 -39.76 -53.57 -2.24
C PHE A 232 -39.46 -54.64 -3.29
N GLY A 233 -38.87 -55.76 -2.85
CA GLY A 233 -38.52 -56.90 -3.70
C GLY A 233 -37.06 -57.01 -4.14
N ASP A 234 -36.18 -56.07 -3.79
CA ASP A 234 -34.73 -56.16 -4.11
C ASP A 234 -33.94 -57.22 -3.29
N GLY A 235 -34.64 -57.98 -2.44
CA GLY A 235 -34.04 -58.99 -1.56
C GLY A 235 -33.21 -58.42 -0.40
N GLY A 236 -33.32 -57.13 -0.11
CA GLY A 236 -32.57 -56.41 0.93
C GLY A 236 -31.19 -55.92 0.48
N ASN A 237 -30.83 -56.03 -0.81
CA ASN A 237 -29.48 -55.72 -1.29
C ASN A 237 -29.29 -54.25 -1.64
N GLY A 238 -30.35 -53.52 -2.00
CA GLY A 238 -30.28 -52.14 -2.45
C GLY A 238 -29.36 -51.92 -3.65
N TYR A 239 -29.18 -50.65 -3.98
CA TYR A 239 -28.12 -50.20 -4.85
C TYR A 239 -27.46 -48.99 -4.24
N PHE A 240 -26.15 -49.09 -4.10
CA PHE A 240 -25.35 -48.06 -3.48
C PHE A 240 -24.11 -47.85 -4.33
N GLN A 241 -23.86 -46.60 -4.70
CA GLN A 241 -22.74 -46.21 -5.53
C GLN A 241 -22.02 -45.02 -4.92
N ASN A 242 -20.72 -45.17 -4.73
CA ASN A 242 -19.84 -44.05 -4.43
C ASN A 242 -19.47 -43.32 -5.71
N GLY A 243 -19.39 -42.01 -5.61
CA GLY A 243 -18.66 -41.19 -6.56
C GLY A 243 -17.18 -41.58 -6.65
N SER A 244 -16.54 -41.11 -7.70
CA SER A 244 -15.10 -41.28 -7.93
C SER A 244 -14.27 -40.12 -7.40
N ILE A 245 -14.88 -38.95 -7.17
CA ILE A 245 -14.21 -37.72 -6.74
C ILE A 245 -14.17 -37.65 -5.21
N ASP A 246 -12.96 -37.46 -4.65
CA ASP A 246 -12.78 -37.12 -3.24
C ASP A 246 -13.01 -35.61 -3.05
N LEU A 247 -13.99 -35.25 -2.23
CA LEU A 247 -14.34 -33.86 -1.94
C LEU A 247 -13.35 -33.16 -1.01
N LEU A 248 -12.38 -33.89 -0.45
CA LEU A 248 -11.37 -33.41 0.49
C LEU A 248 -11.96 -32.77 1.75
N GLY A 249 -13.24 -33.02 2.03
CA GLY A 249 -13.97 -32.35 3.09
C GLY A 249 -14.23 -30.85 2.86
N LYS A 250 -13.98 -30.35 1.65
CA LYS A 250 -14.23 -28.97 1.23
C LYS A 250 -15.74 -28.76 0.95
N PRO A 251 -16.24 -27.51 0.96
CA PRO A 251 -17.54 -27.18 0.39
C PRO A 251 -17.70 -27.73 -1.03
N ALA A 252 -18.88 -28.27 -1.32
CA ALA A 252 -19.21 -28.81 -2.62
C ALA A 252 -20.68 -28.60 -2.97
N ILE A 253 -20.94 -28.53 -4.27
CA ILE A 253 -22.25 -28.64 -4.91
C ILE A 253 -22.36 -30.08 -5.40
N GLY A 254 -23.23 -30.86 -4.77
CA GLY A 254 -23.64 -32.16 -5.26
C GLY A 254 -24.88 -32.01 -6.13
N THR A 255 -24.76 -32.34 -7.40
CA THR A 255 -25.87 -32.38 -8.35
C THR A 255 -26.22 -33.84 -8.60
N PHE A 256 -27.49 -34.22 -8.48
CA PHE A 256 -27.99 -35.54 -8.82
C PHE A 256 -29.17 -35.42 -9.80
N LYS A 257 -29.17 -36.22 -10.87
CA LYS A 257 -30.30 -36.33 -11.79
C LYS A 257 -30.74 -37.77 -11.90
N ARG A 258 -32.06 -37.96 -11.85
CA ARG A 258 -32.73 -39.22 -12.15
C ARG A 258 -33.63 -39.06 -13.37
N GLN A 259 -33.48 -39.96 -14.32
CA GLN A 259 -34.41 -40.17 -15.41
C GLN A 259 -34.93 -41.61 -15.40
N ALA A 260 -36.21 -41.81 -15.09
CA ALA A 260 -36.89 -43.08 -15.21
C ALA A 260 -37.03 -43.49 -16.69
N LEU A 261 -36.81 -44.77 -16.97
CA LEU A 261 -36.95 -45.44 -18.27
C LEU A 261 -37.84 -46.66 -18.08
N VAL A 262 -38.24 -47.37 -19.12
CA VAL A 262 -39.03 -48.61 -18.92
C VAL A 262 -38.16 -49.68 -18.26
N ASP A 263 -38.58 -50.18 -17.09
CA ASP A 263 -37.85 -51.18 -16.29
C ASP A 263 -36.39 -50.77 -16.04
N ALA A 264 -36.10 -49.47 -15.96
CA ALA A 264 -34.76 -48.94 -15.80
C ALA A 264 -34.76 -47.49 -15.28
N GLU A 265 -33.59 -47.02 -14.83
CA GLU A 265 -33.35 -45.61 -14.53
C GLU A 265 -31.94 -45.20 -14.95
N ASN A 266 -31.77 -43.95 -15.37
CA ASN A 266 -30.47 -43.33 -15.56
C ASN A 266 -30.18 -42.41 -14.37
N LEU A 267 -29.05 -42.65 -13.71
CA LEU A 267 -28.56 -41.88 -12.57
C LEU A 267 -27.30 -41.15 -12.99
N THR A 268 -27.30 -39.83 -12.86
CA THR A 268 -26.10 -39.03 -13.09
C THR A 268 -25.81 -38.11 -11.91
N THR A 269 -24.54 -37.89 -11.60
CA THR A 269 -24.12 -36.88 -10.64
C THR A 269 -23.07 -35.95 -11.21
N HIS A 270 -23.06 -34.72 -10.71
CA HIS A 270 -21.96 -33.79 -10.88
C HIS A 270 -21.52 -33.30 -9.50
N VAL A 271 -20.25 -32.95 -9.39
CA VAL A 271 -19.66 -32.34 -8.20
C VAL A 271 -18.90 -31.10 -8.66
N ASN A 272 -19.32 -29.92 -8.21
CA ASN A 272 -18.70 -28.65 -8.60
C ASN A 272 -18.52 -28.52 -10.14
N GLY A 273 -19.54 -28.93 -10.90
CA GLY A 273 -19.52 -28.93 -12.37
C GLY A 273 -18.90 -30.17 -13.02
N ILE A 274 -18.18 -31.02 -12.27
CA ILE A 274 -17.48 -32.19 -12.80
C ILE A 274 -18.45 -33.38 -12.85
N PRO A 275 -18.68 -34.00 -14.03
CA PRO A 275 -19.45 -35.23 -14.11
C PRO A 275 -18.77 -36.37 -13.34
N ASP A 276 -19.52 -37.11 -12.51
CA ASP A 276 -18.96 -38.17 -11.67
C ASP A 276 -19.65 -39.53 -11.90
N ILE A 277 -20.85 -39.73 -11.37
CA ILE A 277 -21.64 -40.93 -11.65
C ILE A 277 -22.39 -40.75 -12.97
N SER A 278 -22.36 -41.78 -13.81
CA SER A 278 -23.24 -41.89 -14.99
C SER A 278 -23.54 -43.36 -15.20
N THR A 279 -24.73 -43.81 -14.78
CA THR A 279 -25.07 -45.24 -14.78
C THR A 279 -26.53 -45.47 -15.13
N VAL A 280 -26.76 -46.36 -16.09
CA VAL A 280 -28.08 -46.91 -16.40
C VAL A 280 -28.27 -48.19 -15.61
N ARG A 281 -29.33 -48.24 -14.82
CA ARG A 281 -29.72 -49.41 -14.04
C ARG A 281 -30.93 -50.04 -14.66
N ALA A 282 -30.77 -51.24 -15.21
CA ALA A 282 -31.89 -52.05 -15.70
C ALA A 282 -32.46 -52.86 -14.54
N GLU A 283 -33.62 -52.46 -14.04
CA GLU A 283 -34.34 -53.22 -13.02
C GLU A 283 -35.84 -52.91 -13.03
N ILE A 284 -36.67 -53.94 -12.85
CA ILE A 284 -38.12 -53.91 -13.13
C ILE A 284 -38.91 -52.89 -12.28
N ASN A 285 -38.36 -52.48 -11.16
CA ASN A 285 -38.96 -51.50 -10.26
C ASN A 285 -38.25 -50.15 -10.27
N ALA A 286 -37.24 -49.96 -11.13
CA ALA A 286 -36.41 -48.76 -11.14
C ALA A 286 -37.14 -47.53 -11.67
N ASP A 287 -38.29 -47.69 -12.33
CA ASP A 287 -39.09 -46.64 -12.93
C ASP A 287 -40.31 -46.24 -12.11
N ASN A 288 -40.50 -46.90 -10.96
CA ASN A 288 -41.48 -46.53 -9.95
C ASN A 288 -41.23 -45.13 -9.38
N ASP A 289 -42.28 -44.55 -8.80
CA ASP A 289 -42.21 -43.23 -8.21
C ASP A 289 -41.31 -43.19 -6.94
N LEU A 290 -40.77 -42.02 -6.63
CA LEU A 290 -40.02 -41.74 -5.42
C LEU A 290 -40.94 -41.47 -4.24
N TYR A 291 -40.45 -41.78 -3.05
CA TYR A 291 -41.12 -41.44 -1.82
C TYR A 291 -41.13 -39.92 -1.60
N PHE A 292 -42.30 -39.36 -1.29
CA PHE A 292 -42.52 -37.91 -1.19
C PHE A 292 -41.94 -37.29 0.09
N PHE A 293 -41.59 -38.09 1.10
CA PHE A 293 -41.11 -37.57 2.37
C PHE A 293 -39.60 -37.75 2.51
N ASN A 294 -38.91 -36.64 2.74
CA ASN A 294 -37.45 -36.54 2.70
C ASN A 294 -36.89 -36.02 4.04
N ARG A 295 -35.62 -36.34 4.28
CA ARG A 295 -34.82 -35.83 5.39
C ARG A 295 -33.49 -35.28 4.93
N LEU A 296 -32.97 -34.38 5.76
CA LEU A 296 -31.57 -33.95 5.76
C LEU A 296 -30.94 -34.44 7.08
N GLY A 297 -29.68 -34.89 7.05
CA GLY A 297 -28.86 -35.13 8.25
C GLY A 297 -28.88 -36.56 8.82
N LYS A 298 -30.02 -37.24 8.82
CA LYS A 298 -30.12 -38.63 9.34
C LYS A 298 -31.13 -39.46 8.55
N HIS A 299 -30.76 -40.70 8.22
CA HIS A 299 -31.69 -41.69 7.69
C HIS A 299 -32.85 -41.98 8.66
N PHE A 300 -33.99 -42.40 8.09
CA PHE A 300 -35.13 -42.86 8.88
C PHE A 300 -34.78 -44.11 9.67
N ASN A 301 -35.34 -44.24 10.87
CA ASN A 301 -35.32 -45.44 11.72
C ASN A 301 -33.94 -46.11 11.96
N SER A 302 -32.85 -45.46 11.54
CA SER A 302 -31.52 -46.01 11.64
C SER A 302 -30.94 -45.79 13.04
N ASN A 303 -30.40 -46.87 13.59
CA ASN A 303 -29.63 -46.87 14.85
C ASN A 303 -28.12 -46.92 14.61
N ASP A 304 -27.69 -46.82 13.35
CA ASP A 304 -26.28 -46.80 12.99
C ASP A 304 -25.73 -45.38 13.13
N ALA A 305 -24.93 -45.15 14.18
CA ALA A 305 -24.34 -43.85 14.46
C ALA A 305 -23.42 -43.35 13.33
N ASN A 306 -22.92 -44.24 12.47
CA ASN A 306 -22.07 -43.88 11.33
C ASN A 306 -22.84 -43.05 10.28
N ARG A 307 -24.17 -43.20 10.23
CA ARG A 307 -25.08 -42.51 9.31
C ARG A 307 -25.50 -41.13 9.77
N ASN A 308 -25.11 -40.72 10.97
CA ASN A 308 -25.36 -39.37 11.46
C ASN A 308 -24.45 -38.40 10.69
N LEU A 309 -25.06 -37.42 10.02
CA LEU A 309 -24.30 -36.38 9.35
C LEU A 309 -23.51 -35.57 10.38
N THR A 310 -22.20 -35.52 10.18
CA THR A 310 -21.33 -34.49 10.75
C THR A 310 -20.88 -33.60 9.61
N GLY A 311 -21.50 -32.42 9.50
CA GLY A 311 -21.29 -31.49 8.41
C GLY A 311 -22.35 -30.40 8.35
N ASP A 312 -22.19 -29.52 7.38
CA ASP A 312 -23.01 -28.36 7.16
C ASP A 312 -23.76 -28.49 5.83
N ILE A 313 -25.05 -28.12 5.80
CA ILE A 313 -25.87 -28.01 4.57
C ILE A 313 -26.32 -26.55 4.43
N ALA A 314 -25.98 -25.92 3.31
CA ALA A 314 -26.30 -24.52 3.07
C ALA A 314 -27.60 -24.35 2.26
N GLU A 315 -27.79 -25.17 1.22
CA GLU A 315 -28.87 -25.01 0.26
C GLU A 315 -29.26 -26.35 -0.39
N VAL A 316 -30.55 -26.52 -0.66
CA VAL A 316 -31.10 -27.67 -1.40
C VAL A 316 -32.15 -27.17 -2.39
N MET A 317 -32.02 -27.55 -3.65
CA MET A 317 -32.98 -27.26 -4.71
C MET A 317 -33.44 -28.57 -5.36
N LEU A 318 -34.75 -28.77 -5.46
CA LEU A 318 -35.36 -29.95 -6.09
C LEU A 318 -36.24 -29.53 -7.27
N PHE A 319 -35.91 -30.02 -8.46
CA PHE A 319 -36.67 -29.75 -9.68
C PHE A 319 -37.41 -30.99 -10.16
N ASP A 320 -38.59 -30.76 -10.73
CA ASP A 320 -39.34 -31.77 -11.47
C ASP A 320 -38.68 -32.05 -12.82
N GLY A 321 -38.17 -33.27 -12.98
CA GLY A 321 -37.52 -33.71 -14.20
C GLY A 321 -35.99 -33.72 -14.16
N PRO A 322 -35.35 -34.38 -15.14
CA PRO A 322 -33.92 -34.23 -15.34
C PRO A 322 -33.67 -32.88 -16.04
N LEU A 323 -32.98 -31.95 -15.38
CA LEU A 323 -32.65 -30.66 -15.97
C LEU A 323 -31.71 -30.85 -17.19
N PRO A 324 -31.93 -30.11 -18.30
CA PRO A 324 -30.96 -30.05 -19.38
C PRO A 324 -29.64 -29.39 -18.91
N VAL A 325 -28.63 -29.49 -19.76
CA VAL A 325 -27.25 -29.09 -19.42
C VAL A 325 -27.17 -27.59 -19.11
N LEU A 326 -27.84 -26.74 -19.89
CA LEU A 326 -27.81 -25.29 -19.71
C LEU A 326 -28.38 -24.88 -18.35
N GLU A 327 -29.56 -25.38 -18.00
CA GLU A 327 -30.25 -25.09 -16.74
C GLU A 327 -29.45 -25.62 -15.54
N THR A 328 -28.76 -26.76 -15.71
CA THR A 328 -27.85 -27.28 -14.67
C THR A 328 -26.69 -26.34 -14.43
N GLN A 329 -26.08 -25.85 -15.50
CA GLN A 329 -24.97 -24.92 -15.42
C GLN A 329 -25.38 -23.59 -14.80
N ILE A 330 -26.58 -23.08 -15.09
CA ILE A 330 -27.15 -21.88 -14.44
C ILE A 330 -27.24 -22.08 -12.93
N VAL A 331 -27.82 -23.20 -12.47
CA VAL A 331 -27.95 -23.48 -11.02
C VAL A 331 -26.59 -23.67 -10.36
N GLU A 332 -25.67 -24.41 -10.99
CA GLU A 332 -24.31 -24.60 -10.48
C GLU A 332 -23.57 -23.27 -10.38
N SER A 333 -23.73 -22.37 -11.36
CA SER A 333 -23.15 -21.02 -11.36
C SER A 333 -23.68 -20.16 -10.22
N TYR A 334 -25.02 -20.16 -10.02
CA TYR A 334 -25.67 -19.46 -8.92
C TYR A 334 -25.10 -19.90 -7.56
N LEU A 335 -25.07 -21.22 -7.32
CA LEU A 335 -24.59 -21.79 -6.06
C LEU A 335 -23.09 -21.55 -5.88
N ALA A 336 -22.31 -21.62 -6.95
CA ALA A 336 -20.87 -21.39 -6.92
C ALA A 336 -20.51 -19.95 -6.55
N ILE A 337 -21.20 -18.95 -7.12
CA ILE A 337 -20.98 -17.54 -6.71
C ILE A 337 -21.44 -17.29 -5.28
N LYS A 338 -22.62 -17.80 -4.90
CA LYS A 338 -23.16 -17.64 -3.54
C LYS A 338 -22.21 -18.23 -2.49
N TYR A 339 -21.65 -19.40 -2.75
CA TYR A 339 -20.83 -20.13 -1.77
C TYR A 339 -19.33 -20.11 -2.05
N GLY A 340 -18.85 -19.28 -2.98
CA GLY A 340 -17.42 -19.04 -3.22
C GLY A 340 -16.67 -20.26 -3.75
N LEU A 341 -17.27 -20.99 -4.69
CA LEU A 341 -16.75 -22.27 -5.20
C LEU A 341 -16.23 -22.14 -6.62
N THR A 342 -15.03 -22.63 -6.86
CA THR A 342 -14.48 -22.79 -8.21
C THR A 342 -15.03 -24.05 -8.87
N LEU A 343 -15.88 -23.87 -9.89
CA LEU A 343 -16.39 -24.94 -10.75
C LEU A 343 -15.31 -25.40 -11.72
N SER A 344 -15.39 -26.64 -12.21
CA SER A 344 -14.46 -27.18 -13.19
C SER A 344 -15.16 -28.20 -14.08
N ASN A 345 -14.71 -28.33 -15.33
CA ASN A 345 -15.07 -29.44 -16.23
C ASN A 345 -13.89 -30.40 -16.43
N GLY A 346 -12.85 -30.26 -15.61
CA GLY A 346 -11.58 -30.98 -15.70
C GLY A 346 -11.50 -32.25 -14.85
N PRO A 347 -10.32 -32.88 -14.78
CA PRO A 347 -10.14 -34.16 -14.08
C PRO A 347 -10.13 -34.05 -12.54
N GLY A 348 -10.26 -32.86 -11.97
CA GLY A 348 -10.19 -32.63 -10.53
C GLY A 348 -10.96 -31.38 -10.12
N LEU A 349 -11.24 -31.26 -8.81
CA LEU A 349 -11.98 -30.13 -8.23
C LEU A 349 -11.34 -28.80 -8.62
N GLY A 350 -12.17 -27.79 -8.92
CA GLY A 350 -11.66 -26.45 -9.20
C GLY A 350 -10.88 -25.82 -8.04
N SER A 351 -11.10 -26.32 -6.82
CA SER A 351 -10.31 -25.99 -5.63
C SER A 351 -8.88 -26.54 -5.61
N GLU A 352 -8.53 -27.43 -6.55
CA GLU A 352 -7.21 -28.07 -6.65
C GLU A 352 -6.53 -27.74 -7.99
N VAL A 353 -7.30 -27.72 -9.09
CA VAL A 353 -6.75 -27.58 -10.46
C VAL A 353 -7.21 -26.31 -11.18
N GLY A 354 -8.01 -25.47 -10.50
CA GLY A 354 -8.66 -24.31 -11.07
C GLY A 354 -9.84 -24.67 -11.98
N ASN A 355 -10.49 -23.64 -12.50
CA ASN A 355 -11.56 -23.74 -13.47
C ASN A 355 -11.01 -24.25 -14.81
N ASP A 356 -11.27 -25.52 -15.09
CA ASP A 356 -10.91 -26.12 -16.38
C ASP A 356 -12.10 -26.00 -17.34
N ASN A 357 -12.17 -24.89 -18.07
CA ASN A 357 -13.14 -24.65 -19.15
C ASN A 357 -14.62 -24.78 -18.73
N TYR A 358 -15.00 -24.18 -17.59
CA TYR A 358 -16.38 -24.15 -17.12
C TYR A 358 -16.87 -22.71 -16.97
N ASN A 359 -17.70 -22.25 -17.91
CA ASN A 359 -18.30 -20.91 -17.87
C ASN A 359 -19.33 -20.79 -16.73
N TYR A 360 -19.45 -19.60 -16.15
CA TYR A 360 -20.55 -19.30 -15.22
C TYR A 360 -21.63 -18.51 -15.95
N LEU A 361 -22.88 -18.84 -15.66
CA LEU A 361 -24.06 -18.28 -16.32
C LEU A 361 -24.98 -17.59 -15.30
N ALA A 362 -25.53 -16.43 -15.69
CA ALA A 362 -26.67 -15.83 -15.02
C ALA A 362 -27.97 -16.61 -15.32
N ALA A 363 -29.05 -16.29 -14.61
CA ALA A 363 -30.37 -16.90 -14.77
C ALA A 363 -30.93 -16.82 -16.20
N ASP A 364 -30.61 -15.76 -16.95
CA ASP A 364 -31.00 -15.60 -18.35
C ASP A 364 -30.08 -16.34 -19.35
N GLY A 365 -29.07 -17.06 -18.86
CA GLY A 365 -28.07 -17.76 -19.66
C GLY A 365 -26.90 -16.91 -20.13
N THR A 366 -26.82 -15.63 -19.73
CA THR A 366 -25.67 -14.77 -20.04
C THR A 366 -24.41 -15.30 -19.36
N VAL A 367 -23.29 -15.37 -20.09
CA VAL A 367 -21.99 -15.71 -19.50
C VAL A 367 -21.52 -14.57 -18.61
N ILE A 368 -21.40 -14.83 -17.31
CA ILE A 368 -20.93 -13.88 -16.29
C ILE A 368 -19.48 -14.13 -15.88
N TRP A 369 -18.98 -15.35 -16.10
CA TRP A 369 -17.56 -15.68 -16.08
C TRP A 369 -17.24 -16.55 -17.30
N GLN A 370 -16.44 -16.03 -18.21
CA GLN A 370 -15.90 -16.76 -19.34
C GLN A 370 -14.62 -17.48 -18.88
N ALA A 371 -14.60 -18.81 -18.99
CA ALA A 371 -13.45 -19.60 -18.59
C ALA A 371 -12.20 -19.29 -19.43
N GLU A 372 -11.05 -19.30 -18.77
CA GLU A 372 -9.75 -18.99 -19.35
C GLU A 372 -8.63 -19.79 -18.68
N ASN A 373 -7.42 -19.74 -19.26
CA ASN A 373 -6.33 -20.64 -18.85
C ASN A 373 -5.41 -20.07 -17.76
N VAL A 374 -5.35 -18.74 -17.65
CA VAL A 374 -4.45 -18.03 -16.73
C VAL A 374 -5.17 -17.81 -15.41
N TYR A 375 -6.16 -16.92 -15.40
CA TYR A 375 -6.92 -16.57 -14.21
C TYR A 375 -8.06 -17.56 -14.01
N LYS A 376 -7.79 -18.67 -13.34
CA LYS A 376 -8.76 -19.76 -13.18
C LYS A 376 -8.89 -20.29 -11.76
N TYR A 377 -8.12 -19.76 -10.81
CA TYR A 377 -8.13 -20.22 -9.43
C TYR A 377 -8.94 -19.27 -8.54
N ASP A 378 -9.49 -19.81 -7.46
CA ASP A 378 -10.23 -19.06 -6.43
C ASP A 378 -11.34 -18.14 -6.96
N ILE A 379 -12.21 -18.66 -7.83
CA ILE A 379 -13.31 -17.88 -8.39
C ILE A 379 -14.28 -17.50 -7.28
N ALA A 380 -14.47 -16.20 -7.08
CA ALA A 380 -15.46 -15.64 -6.19
C ALA A 380 -16.04 -14.36 -6.81
N GLY A 381 -17.20 -13.91 -6.32
CA GLY A 381 -17.85 -12.75 -6.92
C GLY A 381 -18.87 -12.08 -6.03
N LEU A 382 -19.03 -10.79 -6.25
CA LEU A 382 -20.21 -10.02 -5.85
C LEU A 382 -21.24 -10.11 -6.97
N GLY A 383 -22.52 -10.15 -6.61
CA GLY A 383 -23.54 -10.05 -7.64
C GLY A 383 -24.97 -10.08 -7.15
N ALA A 384 -25.86 -9.57 -7.99
CA ALA A 384 -27.28 -9.78 -7.89
C ALA A 384 -27.78 -10.48 -9.14
N ASP A 385 -28.70 -11.41 -8.97
CA ASP A 385 -29.36 -12.09 -10.08
C ASP A 385 -30.80 -12.40 -9.68
N ARG A 386 -31.75 -11.82 -10.41
CA ARG A 386 -33.18 -11.96 -10.14
C ARG A 386 -33.89 -12.44 -11.40
N ASP A 387 -34.57 -13.58 -11.24
CA ASP A 387 -35.45 -14.17 -12.25
C ASP A 387 -36.85 -14.40 -11.65
N GLU A 388 -37.83 -13.70 -12.22
CA GLU A 388 -39.25 -13.85 -11.93
C GLU A 388 -39.93 -14.66 -13.03
N ASP A 389 -40.66 -15.71 -12.64
CA ASP A 389 -41.52 -16.46 -13.55
C ASP A 389 -42.72 -15.60 -13.99
N GLN A 390 -42.57 -14.95 -15.15
CA GLN A 390 -43.59 -14.08 -15.74
C GLN A 390 -44.90 -14.79 -16.13
N ASN A 391 -44.89 -16.12 -16.29
CA ASN A 391 -46.03 -16.87 -16.81
C ASN A 391 -46.87 -17.53 -15.71
N ALA A 392 -46.43 -17.44 -14.46
CA ALA A 392 -47.17 -17.97 -13.33
C ALA A 392 -48.30 -17.00 -12.91
N PRO A 393 -49.52 -17.50 -12.56
CA PRO A 393 -50.64 -16.68 -12.11
C PRO A 393 -50.37 -15.96 -10.76
N VAL A 394 -49.29 -16.34 -10.08
CA VAL A 394 -48.69 -15.70 -8.91
C VAL A 394 -47.20 -15.59 -9.23
N LEU A 395 -46.57 -14.42 -9.03
CA LEU A 395 -45.13 -14.26 -9.23
C LEU A 395 -44.39 -15.37 -8.46
N LYS A 396 -43.51 -16.13 -9.10
CA LYS A 396 -42.61 -17.10 -8.45
C LYS A 396 -41.17 -16.68 -8.75
N LEU A 397 -40.34 -16.50 -7.73
CA LEU A 397 -38.90 -16.26 -7.95
C LEU A 397 -38.22 -17.60 -8.20
N ARG A 398 -37.52 -17.74 -9.33
CA ARG A 398 -36.69 -18.91 -9.63
C ARG A 398 -35.26 -18.74 -9.13
N TYR A 399 -34.74 -17.52 -9.22
CA TYR A 399 -33.41 -17.14 -8.75
C TYR A 399 -33.47 -15.79 -8.03
N ASN A 400 -32.74 -15.67 -6.91
CA ASN A 400 -32.69 -14.43 -6.13
C ASN A 400 -31.34 -14.29 -5.40
N LEU A 401 -30.26 -14.11 -6.16
CA LEU A 401 -28.91 -13.94 -5.64
C LEU A 401 -28.72 -12.51 -5.14
N HIS A 402 -28.09 -12.37 -3.97
CA HIS A 402 -27.58 -11.09 -3.48
C HIS A 402 -26.29 -11.33 -2.70
N GLN A 403 -25.16 -11.41 -3.39
CA GLN A 403 -23.83 -11.56 -2.80
C GLN A 403 -23.14 -10.19 -2.73
N ARG A 404 -23.07 -9.62 -1.52
CA ARG A 404 -22.56 -8.26 -1.22
C ARG A 404 -21.21 -8.27 -0.50
N ILE A 405 -20.74 -9.43 -0.08
CA ILE A 405 -19.36 -9.68 0.34
C ILE A 405 -19.00 -11.08 -0.12
N SER A 406 -17.79 -11.31 -0.63
CA SER A 406 -17.44 -12.61 -1.17
C SER A 406 -15.94 -12.88 -1.07
N LYS A 407 -15.60 -14.15 -0.90
CA LYS A 407 -14.26 -14.74 -0.87
C LYS A 407 -14.38 -16.19 -1.37
N SER A 408 -13.38 -16.66 -2.09
CA SER A 408 -13.27 -18.10 -2.41
C SER A 408 -13.11 -18.90 -1.11
N GLU A 409 -13.77 -20.06 -1.05
CA GLU A 409 -13.68 -21.00 0.07
C GLU A 409 -12.39 -21.84 0.06
N ASN A 410 -11.56 -21.66 -0.97
CA ASN A 410 -10.27 -22.30 -1.01
C ASN A 410 -9.34 -21.73 0.09
N PRO A 411 -8.60 -22.59 0.82
CA PRO A 411 -7.76 -22.16 1.95
C PRO A 411 -6.69 -21.11 1.60
N GLU A 412 -6.19 -21.12 0.38
CA GLU A 412 -5.14 -20.24 -0.15
C GLU A 412 -5.66 -18.89 -0.65
N ALA A 413 -6.98 -18.72 -0.75
CA ALA A 413 -7.57 -17.49 -1.23
C ALA A 413 -7.31 -16.34 -0.25
N ILE A 414 -6.83 -15.20 -0.76
CA ILE A 414 -6.48 -14.04 0.07
C ILE A 414 -7.33 -12.79 -0.20
N VAL A 415 -8.01 -12.70 -1.34
CA VAL A 415 -8.85 -11.56 -1.71
C VAL A 415 -10.27 -11.75 -1.22
N THR A 416 -10.76 -10.79 -0.44
CA THR A 416 -12.18 -10.62 -0.09
C THR A 416 -12.65 -9.28 -0.63
N MET A 417 -13.74 -9.24 -1.39
CA MET A 417 -14.36 -7.97 -1.81
C MET A 417 -15.72 -7.80 -1.17
N SER A 418 -16.11 -6.55 -0.93
CA SER A 418 -17.42 -6.22 -0.39
C SER A 418 -17.95 -4.89 -0.93
N THR A 419 -19.27 -4.71 -0.93
CA THR A 419 -19.95 -3.45 -1.27
C THR A 419 -19.77 -2.36 -0.21
N ASN A 420 -19.17 -2.65 0.94
CA ASN A 420 -18.76 -1.67 1.95
C ASN A 420 -17.51 -2.14 2.71
N ASN A 421 -16.97 -1.28 3.58
CA ASN A 421 -15.75 -1.55 4.33
C ASN A 421 -15.92 -2.49 5.55
N ASN A 422 -17.06 -3.17 5.68
CA ASN A 422 -17.30 -4.13 6.76
C ASN A 422 -16.98 -5.56 6.31
N PHE A 423 -15.86 -6.10 6.77
CA PHE A 423 -15.44 -7.49 6.52
C PHE A 423 -15.73 -8.45 7.68
N SER A 424 -16.37 -7.95 8.75
CA SER A 424 -16.58 -8.71 9.99
C SER A 424 -17.93 -9.41 10.07
N THR A 425 -18.94 -8.82 9.44
CA THR A 425 -20.30 -9.35 9.40
C THR A 425 -20.53 -10.16 8.15
N ASP A 426 -21.62 -10.91 8.13
CA ASP A 426 -21.92 -11.83 7.05
C ASP A 426 -22.63 -11.12 5.88
N ASN A 427 -22.98 -11.87 4.84
CA ASN A 427 -23.58 -11.35 3.62
C ASN A 427 -24.99 -10.75 3.84
N LEU A 428 -25.64 -11.09 4.94
CA LEU A 428 -27.00 -10.69 5.26
C LEU A 428 -27.05 -9.44 6.15
N ASP A 429 -25.93 -8.74 6.32
CA ASP A 429 -25.92 -7.44 7.00
C ASP A 429 -26.67 -6.37 6.18
N ASP A 430 -27.61 -5.67 6.83
CA ASP A 430 -28.51 -4.70 6.22
C ASP A 430 -27.83 -3.35 5.92
N THR A 431 -26.66 -3.11 6.49
CA THR A 431 -25.85 -1.92 6.20
C THR A 431 -25.04 -2.07 4.91
N ARG A 432 -25.02 -3.26 4.30
CA ARG A 432 -24.34 -3.49 3.02
C ARG A 432 -25.15 -2.85 1.88
N PRO A 433 -24.55 -1.96 1.08
CA PRO A 433 -25.21 -1.40 -0.09
C PRO A 433 -25.75 -2.49 -1.01
N GLU A 434 -26.99 -2.30 -1.46
CA GLU A 434 -27.63 -3.26 -2.36
C GLU A 434 -27.08 -3.13 -3.77
N ILE A 435 -26.86 -4.28 -4.40
CA ILE A 435 -26.60 -4.37 -5.84
C ILE A 435 -27.97 -4.24 -6.56
N ASP A 436 -28.03 -3.37 -7.57
CA ASP A 436 -29.17 -3.19 -8.49
C ASP A 436 -30.51 -2.80 -7.87
N LYS A 437 -30.49 -1.77 -7.01
CA LYS A 437 -31.69 -1.24 -6.32
C LYS A 437 -32.87 -0.86 -7.24
N ASN A 438 -32.67 -0.69 -8.55
CA ASN A 438 -33.65 -0.01 -9.44
C ASN A 438 -34.09 -0.78 -10.70
N GLY A 439 -33.88 -2.09 -10.78
CA GLY A 439 -34.24 -2.81 -11.99
C GLY A 439 -35.75 -3.08 -12.14
N LEU A 440 -36.31 -2.74 -13.31
CA LEU A 440 -37.75 -2.88 -13.66
C LEU A 440 -38.05 -4.10 -14.57
N PHE A 441 -37.09 -5.02 -14.74
CA PHE A 441 -37.18 -6.15 -15.67
C PHE A 441 -37.10 -7.49 -14.94
N THR A 442 -37.50 -8.56 -15.61
CA THR A 442 -37.68 -9.90 -15.01
C THR A 442 -36.47 -10.81 -15.11
N PHE A 443 -35.37 -10.29 -15.68
CA PHE A 443 -34.07 -10.94 -15.68
C PHE A 443 -33.04 -9.82 -15.54
N LEU A 444 -32.53 -9.65 -14.33
CA LEU A 444 -31.56 -8.62 -14.02
C LEU A 444 -30.40 -9.27 -13.31
N HIS A 445 -29.25 -9.23 -13.98
CA HIS A 445 -27.97 -9.66 -13.45
C HIS A 445 -27.00 -8.48 -13.38
N ASN A 446 -26.17 -8.45 -12.35
CA ASN A 446 -24.99 -7.61 -12.24
C ASN A 446 -23.97 -8.32 -11.38
N PHE A 447 -22.80 -8.55 -11.94
CA PHE A 447 -21.77 -9.38 -11.37
C PHE A 447 -20.41 -8.69 -11.49
N LEU A 448 -19.63 -8.81 -10.43
CA LEU A 448 -18.21 -8.53 -10.39
C LEU A 448 -17.55 -9.79 -9.84
N ILE A 449 -17.01 -10.61 -10.73
CA ILE A 449 -16.38 -11.90 -10.41
C ILE A 449 -14.88 -11.76 -10.64
N TRP A 450 -14.08 -12.39 -9.78
CA TRP A 450 -12.61 -12.38 -9.89
C TRP A 450 -12.04 -13.79 -9.74
N ALA A 451 -10.86 -13.99 -10.34
CA ALA A 451 -10.05 -15.20 -10.21
C ALA A 451 -8.57 -14.85 -10.30
N ASN A 452 -7.69 -15.73 -9.81
CA ASN A 452 -6.24 -15.54 -9.89
C ASN A 452 -5.51 -16.56 -10.75
N ASP A 453 -4.26 -16.23 -11.03
CA ASP A 453 -3.31 -17.02 -11.81
C ASP A 453 -2.48 -18.03 -10.98
N HIS A 454 -2.62 -18.00 -9.66
CA HIS A 454 -1.92 -18.85 -8.69
C HIS A 454 -0.39 -18.68 -8.69
N ALA A 455 0.14 -17.55 -9.21
CA ALA A 455 1.57 -17.21 -9.16
C ALA A 455 2.05 -16.90 -7.74
N SER A 456 3.34 -16.70 -7.43
CA SER A 456 3.79 -16.53 -6.03
C SER A 456 3.19 -15.32 -5.31
N LEU A 457 2.98 -15.41 -3.98
CA LEU A 457 2.68 -14.24 -3.14
C LEU A 457 3.94 -13.44 -2.77
N ASN A 458 5.13 -13.92 -3.11
CA ASN A 458 6.36 -13.18 -2.85
C ASN A 458 6.44 -11.93 -3.75
N ALA A 459 7.02 -10.89 -3.18
CA ALA A 459 7.42 -9.68 -3.86
C ALA A 459 8.41 -9.99 -4.99
N THR A 460 8.28 -9.22 -6.06
CA THR A 460 9.07 -9.31 -7.28
C THR A 460 9.29 -7.91 -7.84
N ILE A 461 10.42 -7.74 -8.52
CA ILE A 461 10.79 -6.54 -9.27
C ILE A 461 10.56 -6.69 -10.78
N VAL A 462 9.92 -7.80 -11.18
CA VAL A 462 9.57 -8.08 -12.57
C VAL A 462 8.27 -7.38 -12.89
N GLU A 463 8.20 -6.80 -14.09
CA GLU A 463 6.99 -6.20 -14.63
C GLU A 463 6.46 -5.06 -13.73
N LEU A 464 7.34 -4.12 -13.42
CA LEU A 464 7.01 -2.90 -12.70
C LEU A 464 6.68 -1.77 -13.67
N PRO A 465 5.84 -0.80 -13.25
CA PRO A 465 5.60 0.42 -14.01
C PRO A 465 6.89 1.18 -14.32
N ILE A 466 6.95 1.80 -15.51
CA ILE A 466 8.13 2.55 -15.96
C ILE A 466 8.40 3.81 -15.11
N SER A 467 7.39 4.32 -14.39
CA SER A 467 7.54 5.54 -13.58
C SER A 467 8.54 5.39 -12.44
N GLY A 468 8.66 4.17 -11.87
CA GLY A 468 9.56 3.86 -10.76
C GLY A 468 8.95 4.06 -9.36
N ASP A 469 7.76 4.63 -9.26
CA ASP A 469 7.07 4.91 -7.99
C ASP A 469 6.74 3.62 -7.20
N ILE A 470 6.44 2.54 -7.93
CA ILE A 470 6.31 1.19 -7.40
C ILE A 470 7.66 0.49 -7.51
N THR A 471 8.22 0.09 -6.36
CA THR A 471 9.54 -0.55 -6.28
C THR A 471 9.46 -2.06 -6.26
N GLU A 472 8.34 -2.64 -5.81
CA GLU A 472 8.09 -4.08 -5.80
C GLU A 472 6.58 -4.36 -5.96
N ARG A 473 6.21 -5.54 -6.45
CA ARG A 473 4.82 -6.05 -6.45
C ARG A 473 4.79 -7.52 -6.09
N ILE A 474 3.67 -8.06 -5.63
CA ILE A 474 3.53 -9.53 -5.55
C ILE A 474 3.38 -10.11 -6.96
N SER A 475 3.87 -11.33 -7.17
CA SER A 475 3.77 -11.97 -8.50
C SER A 475 2.35 -12.42 -8.84
N ARG A 476 1.47 -12.54 -7.84
CA ARG A 476 0.08 -12.99 -8.03
C ARG A 476 -0.79 -11.87 -8.57
N GLU A 477 -1.64 -12.25 -9.50
CA GLU A 477 -2.56 -11.34 -10.16
C GLU A 477 -3.98 -11.88 -10.16
N TRP A 478 -4.93 -10.97 -10.18
CA TRP A 478 -6.34 -11.29 -10.26
C TRP A 478 -6.96 -10.57 -11.44
N ARG A 479 -7.74 -11.29 -12.24
CA ARG A 479 -8.58 -10.70 -13.28
C ARG A 479 -10.00 -10.61 -12.81
N VAL A 480 -10.67 -9.51 -13.15
CA VAL A 480 -12.09 -9.33 -12.92
C VAL A 480 -12.90 -9.44 -14.21
N GLN A 481 -14.09 -10.01 -14.12
CA GLN A 481 -15.09 -9.93 -15.17
C GLN A 481 -16.34 -9.25 -14.59
N ALA A 482 -16.56 -8.00 -15.02
CA ALA A 482 -17.72 -7.21 -14.64
C ALA A 482 -18.82 -7.30 -15.71
N ILE A 483 -19.86 -8.12 -15.49
CA ILE A 483 -20.95 -8.38 -16.45
C ILE A 483 -22.28 -7.95 -15.86
N ARG A 484 -23.07 -7.19 -16.64
CA ARG A 484 -24.36 -6.68 -16.18
C ARG A 484 -25.40 -6.57 -17.30
N SER A 485 -26.66 -6.63 -16.90
CA SER A 485 -27.78 -6.40 -17.78
C SER A 485 -27.80 -4.96 -18.34
N PRO A 486 -28.29 -4.73 -19.58
CA PRO A 486 -28.40 -3.40 -20.14
C PRO A 486 -29.22 -2.45 -19.26
N GLY A 487 -28.68 -1.26 -18.99
CA GLY A 487 -29.36 -0.23 -18.18
C GLY A 487 -29.20 -0.40 -16.66
N VAL A 488 -28.40 -1.37 -16.22
CA VAL A 488 -27.99 -1.52 -14.81
C VAL A 488 -26.68 -0.78 -14.57
N ASP A 489 -26.58 -0.09 -13.42
CA ASP A 489 -25.36 0.60 -13.00
C ASP A 489 -24.29 -0.42 -12.59
N PRO A 490 -23.00 -0.19 -12.91
CA PRO A 490 -21.93 -1.09 -12.48
C PRO A 490 -21.83 -1.17 -10.96
N ILE A 491 -21.45 -2.35 -10.46
CA ILE A 491 -20.93 -2.48 -9.09
C ILE A 491 -19.68 -1.60 -8.99
N SER A 492 -19.72 -0.62 -8.09
CA SER A 492 -18.71 0.43 -7.94
C SER A 492 -18.50 0.75 -6.47
N ASN A 493 -17.37 1.39 -6.15
CA ASN A 493 -16.94 1.76 -4.81
C ASN A 493 -16.88 0.55 -3.86
N VAL A 494 -16.34 -0.56 -4.34
CA VAL A 494 -16.15 -1.75 -3.51
C VAL A 494 -14.99 -1.53 -2.54
N SER A 495 -15.04 -2.23 -1.42
CA SER A 495 -13.90 -2.38 -0.52
C SER A 495 -13.23 -3.72 -0.80
N VAL A 496 -11.91 -3.73 -0.82
CA VAL A 496 -11.07 -4.92 -1.04
C VAL A 496 -10.21 -5.13 0.21
N ARG A 497 -10.25 -6.35 0.77
CA ARG A 497 -9.32 -6.82 1.80
C ARG A 497 -8.42 -7.89 1.19
N ILE A 498 -7.12 -7.72 1.35
CA ILE A 498 -6.11 -8.69 0.90
C ILE A 498 -5.29 -9.15 2.09
N ASP A 499 -5.32 -10.45 2.37
CA ASP A 499 -4.50 -11.09 3.41
C ASP A 499 -3.08 -11.36 2.89
N LEU A 500 -2.11 -10.58 3.36
CA LEU A 500 -0.71 -10.65 2.95
C LEU A 500 0.15 -11.50 3.90
N SER A 501 -0.45 -12.33 4.75
CA SER A 501 0.29 -13.17 5.73
C SER A 501 1.26 -14.17 5.08
N GLY A 502 1.01 -14.56 3.83
CA GLY A 502 1.89 -15.42 3.04
C GLY A 502 2.87 -14.66 2.12
N SER A 503 2.96 -13.34 2.23
CA SER A 503 3.81 -12.48 1.39
C SER A 503 4.95 -11.86 2.19
N ASP A 504 6.09 -11.64 1.54
CA ASP A 504 7.20 -10.84 2.03
C ASP A 504 7.09 -9.34 1.67
N ILE A 505 6.04 -8.91 0.96
CA ILE A 505 5.87 -7.50 0.55
C ILE A 505 5.76 -6.53 1.75
N LEU A 506 5.27 -7.01 2.90
CA LEU A 506 5.19 -6.24 4.14
C LEU A 506 6.53 -6.10 4.86
N ALA A 507 7.61 -6.74 4.38
CA ALA A 507 8.94 -6.57 4.94
C ALA A 507 9.51 -5.16 4.70
N ASN A 508 9.00 -4.45 3.68
CA ASN A 508 9.37 -3.09 3.33
C ASN A 508 8.54 -2.01 4.06
N ASP A 509 7.88 -2.36 5.16
CA ASP A 509 6.88 -1.53 5.87
C ASP A 509 5.50 -1.51 5.17
N ALA A 510 4.48 -1.06 5.87
CA ALA A 510 3.08 -1.10 5.45
C ALA A 510 2.56 0.21 4.85
N CYS A 511 3.34 1.28 4.91
CA CYS A 511 2.93 2.63 4.49
C CYS A 511 2.75 2.77 2.96
N GLY A 512 3.48 1.99 2.17
CA GLY A 512 3.54 2.08 0.72
C GLY A 512 2.67 1.05 -0.01
N ILE A 513 1.71 0.43 0.66
CA ILE A 513 0.91 -0.63 0.03
C ILE A 513 -0.12 -0.02 -0.93
N GLN A 514 -0.03 -0.39 -2.20
CA GLN A 514 -0.88 0.08 -3.29
C GLN A 514 -1.62 -1.11 -3.92
N LEU A 515 -2.89 -0.93 -4.23
CA LEU A 515 -3.60 -1.79 -5.17
C LEU A 515 -3.34 -1.25 -6.57
N MET A 516 -2.64 -2.02 -7.39
CA MET A 516 -2.35 -1.68 -8.78
C MET A 516 -3.41 -2.32 -9.67
N ILE A 517 -4.03 -1.55 -10.56
CA ILE A 517 -5.08 -2.02 -11.46
C ILE A 517 -4.68 -1.67 -12.90
N ASP A 518 -4.29 -2.69 -13.66
CA ASP A 518 -4.14 -2.61 -15.11
C ASP A 518 -5.53 -2.54 -15.79
N ARG A 519 -5.74 -1.48 -16.58
CA ARG A 519 -7.02 -1.13 -17.21
C ARG A 519 -7.17 -1.62 -18.63
N ASP A 520 -6.11 -2.04 -19.31
CA ASP A 520 -6.23 -2.54 -20.68
C ASP A 520 -6.45 -4.06 -20.74
N GLY A 521 -6.24 -4.73 -19.61
CA GLY A 521 -6.66 -6.09 -19.34
C GLY A 521 -5.77 -7.13 -20.00
N ASP A 522 -4.56 -6.78 -20.42
CA ASP A 522 -3.57 -7.76 -20.87
C ASP A 522 -2.76 -8.36 -19.72
N GLY A 523 -2.80 -7.73 -18.53
CA GLY A 523 -2.06 -8.16 -17.36
C GLY A 523 -0.56 -7.87 -17.45
N ASP A 524 -0.15 -6.86 -18.24
CA ASP A 524 1.21 -6.34 -18.31
C ASP A 524 1.33 -4.98 -17.60
N PHE A 525 1.76 -5.01 -16.34
CA PHE A 525 1.99 -3.82 -15.51
C PHE A 525 3.21 -2.96 -15.95
N THR A 526 3.85 -3.24 -17.10
CA THR A 526 4.86 -2.34 -17.70
C THR A 526 4.28 -1.38 -18.73
N THR A 527 3.08 -1.63 -19.25
CA THR A 527 2.43 -0.79 -20.26
C THR A 527 1.00 -0.43 -19.86
N GLY A 528 0.20 0.10 -20.79
CA GLY A 528 -1.18 0.45 -20.48
C GLY A 528 -1.38 1.62 -19.52
N ILE A 529 -2.62 1.77 -19.06
CA ILE A 529 -2.99 2.68 -17.98
C ILE A 529 -3.09 1.83 -16.72
N ILE A 530 -2.33 2.20 -15.69
CA ILE A 530 -2.36 1.56 -14.38
C ILE A 530 -2.91 2.56 -13.38
N ASP A 531 -4.02 2.20 -12.74
CA ASP A 531 -4.58 2.98 -11.64
C ASP A 531 -4.03 2.44 -10.31
N TYR A 532 -3.80 3.36 -9.37
CA TYR A 532 -3.30 3.04 -8.04
C TYR A 532 -4.31 3.45 -6.99
N VAL A 533 -4.61 2.53 -6.06
CA VAL A 533 -5.40 2.83 -4.88
C VAL A 533 -4.55 2.55 -3.65
N THR A 534 -4.21 3.60 -2.91
CA THR A 534 -3.45 3.47 -1.67
C THR A 534 -4.26 2.73 -0.61
N ALA A 535 -3.61 1.83 0.12
CA ALA A 535 -4.22 1.14 1.24
C ALA A 535 -4.77 2.16 2.24
N THR A 536 -6.08 2.10 2.50
CA THR A 536 -6.75 2.94 3.49
C THR A 536 -6.28 2.58 4.91
N SER A 537 -5.94 1.32 5.13
CA SER A 537 -5.24 0.87 6.33
C SER A 537 -4.57 -0.49 6.10
N VAL A 538 -3.55 -0.78 6.91
CA VAL A 538 -2.96 -2.12 7.04
C VAL A 538 -3.04 -2.50 8.52
N VAL A 539 -3.73 -3.60 8.84
CA VAL A 539 -3.92 -4.08 10.22
C VAL A 539 -3.38 -5.49 10.34
N GLY A 540 -2.24 -5.63 11.02
CA GLY A 540 -1.52 -6.91 11.04
C GLY A 540 -1.02 -7.25 9.64
N THR A 541 -1.55 -8.31 9.04
CA THR A 541 -1.22 -8.75 7.67
C THR A 541 -2.29 -8.39 6.65
N ASP A 542 -3.40 -7.77 7.07
CA ASP A 542 -4.49 -7.41 6.17
C ASP A 542 -4.32 -6.00 5.63
N ALA A 543 -4.29 -5.85 4.31
CA ALA A 543 -4.38 -4.57 3.62
C ALA A 543 -5.82 -4.30 3.17
N PHE A 544 -6.31 -3.08 3.39
CA PHE A 544 -7.67 -2.65 3.08
C PHE A 544 -7.66 -1.49 2.08
N PHE A 545 -8.45 -1.61 1.02
CA PHE A 545 -8.60 -0.61 -0.02
C PHE A 545 -10.09 -0.28 -0.17
N ASP A 546 -10.47 0.97 0.05
CA ASP A 546 -11.85 1.43 -0.06
C ASP A 546 -12.08 2.23 -1.34
N ASN A 547 -13.34 2.29 -1.79
CA ASN A 547 -13.77 3.04 -2.99
C ASN A 547 -13.10 2.56 -4.30
N VAL A 548 -12.80 1.27 -4.39
CA VAL A 548 -12.20 0.68 -5.58
C VAL A 548 -13.26 0.52 -6.67
N ASN A 549 -12.89 0.88 -7.90
CA ASN A 549 -13.73 0.73 -9.09
C ASN A 549 -13.02 -0.15 -10.10
N PHE A 550 -13.69 -1.22 -10.52
CA PHE A 550 -13.20 -2.17 -11.52
C PHE A 550 -14.01 -2.07 -12.81
N GLU A 551 -13.32 -2.10 -13.93
CA GLU A 551 -13.88 -2.27 -15.27
C GLU A 551 -13.79 -3.74 -15.71
N HIS A 552 -14.47 -4.08 -16.80
CA HIS A 552 -14.47 -5.47 -17.30
C HIS A 552 -13.08 -5.80 -17.87
N LEU A 553 -12.49 -6.91 -17.40
CA LEU A 553 -11.16 -7.42 -17.75
C LEU A 553 -9.98 -6.73 -17.08
N ASP A 554 -10.19 -5.81 -16.14
CA ASP A 554 -9.09 -5.29 -15.33
C ASP A 554 -8.31 -6.43 -14.67
N VAL A 555 -7.00 -6.27 -14.63
CA VAL A 555 -6.10 -7.13 -13.87
C VAL A 555 -5.54 -6.32 -12.71
N PHE A 556 -5.51 -6.88 -11.51
CA PHE A 556 -4.97 -6.19 -10.35
C PHE A 556 -3.98 -7.03 -9.57
N THR A 557 -3.09 -6.34 -8.86
CA THR A 557 -2.10 -6.92 -7.94
C THR A 557 -1.80 -5.95 -6.80
N VAL A 558 -0.95 -6.34 -5.87
CA VAL A 558 -0.50 -5.50 -4.75
C VAL A 558 0.94 -5.06 -5.00
N GLY A 559 1.15 -3.75 -5.01
CA GLY A 559 2.45 -3.09 -5.11
C GLY A 559 2.89 -2.51 -3.78
N PHE A 560 4.20 -2.31 -3.65
CA PHE A 560 4.82 -1.47 -2.65
C PHE A 560 5.46 -0.27 -3.36
N GLY A 561 5.06 0.93 -2.95
CA GLY A 561 5.53 2.19 -3.50
C GLY A 561 4.82 3.40 -2.92
N ASP A 562 5.43 4.56 -3.11
CA ASP A 562 4.94 5.85 -2.67
C ASP A 562 4.88 6.82 -3.85
N PHE A 563 3.87 7.68 -3.83
CA PHE A 563 3.63 8.74 -4.82
C PHE A 563 3.68 10.14 -4.18
N THR A 564 3.88 10.21 -2.87
CA THR A 564 3.89 11.45 -2.11
C THR A 564 5.32 11.96 -2.04
N ASP A 565 5.53 13.23 -2.40
CA ASP A 565 6.84 13.84 -2.22
C ASP A 565 7.13 14.04 -0.72
N PRO A 566 8.39 13.87 -0.28
CA PRO A 566 8.80 14.21 1.07
C PRO A 566 8.62 15.70 1.34
N THR A 567 8.57 16.06 2.62
CA THR A 567 8.49 17.43 3.11
C THR A 567 9.77 17.82 3.84
N ALA A 568 10.22 19.06 3.63
CA ALA A 568 11.32 19.69 4.35
C ALA A 568 11.21 21.20 4.18
N THR A 569 11.77 21.98 5.12
CA THR A 569 11.86 23.43 4.98
C THR A 569 13.23 23.87 4.47
N ASN A 570 13.29 25.11 3.95
CA ASN A 570 14.57 25.71 3.58
C ASN A 570 15.43 25.91 4.84
N PRO A 571 16.68 25.40 4.86
CA PRO A 571 17.61 25.68 5.93
C PRO A 571 17.80 27.18 6.12
N ALA A 572 18.10 27.59 7.35
CA ALA A 572 18.36 29.00 7.65
C ALA A 572 19.54 29.55 6.82
N ASP A 573 19.38 30.80 6.39
CA ASP A 573 20.44 31.54 5.72
C ASP A 573 21.65 31.70 6.65
N ILE A 574 22.84 31.61 6.08
CA ILE A 574 24.09 31.84 6.82
C ILE A 574 24.88 32.99 6.20
N THR A 575 25.67 33.65 7.03
CA THR A 575 26.53 34.75 6.62
C THR A 575 27.92 34.55 7.19
N VAL A 576 28.95 34.60 6.34
CA VAL A 576 30.34 34.28 6.69
C VAL A 576 31.33 35.24 6.03
N CYS A 577 32.57 35.24 6.51
CA CYS A 577 33.68 35.99 5.93
C CYS A 577 34.56 35.07 5.05
N ASP A 578 34.98 35.59 3.91
CA ASP A 578 35.98 35.07 2.95
C ASP A 578 35.65 33.74 2.25
N THR A 579 35.35 32.68 3.01
CA THR A 579 35.10 31.35 2.44
C THR A 579 33.77 30.78 2.93
N PRO A 580 32.92 30.27 2.02
CA PRO A 580 31.72 29.55 2.43
C PRO A 580 32.12 28.28 3.20
N PRO A 581 31.35 27.88 4.23
CA PRO A 581 31.61 26.61 4.90
C PRO A 581 31.39 25.45 3.92
N PRO A 582 32.02 24.28 4.14
CA PRO A 582 31.73 23.08 3.34
C PRO A 582 30.23 22.76 3.31
N ALA A 583 29.76 22.13 2.24
CA ALA A 583 28.37 21.68 2.16
C ALA A 583 28.09 20.61 3.22
N ASP A 584 27.05 20.84 4.00
CA ASP A 584 26.59 19.95 5.06
C ASP A 584 25.11 19.65 4.83
N PRO A 585 24.72 18.42 4.45
CA PRO A 585 23.31 18.04 4.30
C PRO A 585 22.52 17.99 5.61
N THR A 586 23.19 17.94 6.77
CA THR A 586 22.52 17.85 8.09
C THR A 586 21.87 19.16 8.55
N VAL A 587 21.99 20.22 7.75
CA VAL A 587 21.30 21.51 7.96
C VAL A 587 19.82 21.46 7.57
N VAL A 588 19.41 20.44 6.80
CA VAL A 588 18.01 20.05 6.65
C VAL A 588 17.75 19.07 7.79
N ASP A 589 16.93 19.48 8.77
CA ASP A 589 16.71 18.74 10.03
C ASP A 589 15.24 18.45 10.34
N ASP A 590 14.34 18.86 9.45
CA ASP A 590 12.88 18.66 9.54
C ASP A 590 12.31 17.82 8.40
N GLU A 591 13.17 17.06 7.72
CA GLU A 591 12.75 16.15 6.67
C GLU A 591 11.79 15.08 7.21
N ALA A 592 10.64 14.97 6.56
CA ALA A 592 9.59 14.04 6.94
C ALA A 592 8.83 13.56 5.70
N ASP A 593 8.35 12.33 5.77
CA ASP A 593 7.61 11.68 4.71
C ASP A 593 6.51 10.77 5.31
N ASN A 594 5.46 10.48 4.56
CA ASN A 594 4.39 9.57 4.99
C ASN A 594 4.86 8.11 5.10
N CYS A 595 5.92 7.75 4.37
CA CYS A 595 6.57 6.46 4.44
C CYS A 595 7.92 6.55 5.12
N ALA A 596 8.93 7.03 4.39
CA ALA A 596 10.31 7.00 4.83
C ALA A 596 11.21 7.90 3.98
N ILE A 597 12.11 8.62 4.64
CA ILE A 597 13.19 9.34 3.99
C ILE A 597 14.34 8.37 3.68
N ALA A 598 14.84 8.36 2.44
CA ALA A 598 16.01 7.59 2.06
C ALA A 598 17.31 8.38 2.20
N SER A 599 17.33 9.64 1.76
CA SER A 599 18.55 10.45 1.77
C SER A 599 18.31 11.96 1.69
N VAL A 600 19.29 12.72 2.19
CA VAL A 600 19.45 14.16 1.95
C VAL A 600 20.83 14.40 1.34
N VAL A 601 20.90 14.98 0.15
CA VAL A 601 22.16 15.18 -0.59
C VAL A 601 22.26 16.58 -1.18
N LEU A 602 23.49 17.11 -1.32
CA LEU A 602 23.73 18.33 -2.09
C LEU A 602 23.52 18.03 -3.58
N GLN A 603 22.54 18.68 -4.19
CA GLN A 603 22.23 18.52 -5.62
C GLN A 603 23.01 19.51 -6.48
N SER A 604 23.08 20.77 -6.06
CA SER A 604 23.84 21.79 -6.78
C SER A 604 24.25 22.95 -5.88
N GLU A 605 25.31 23.62 -6.27
CA GLU A 605 25.75 24.88 -5.71
C GLU A 605 25.93 25.88 -6.88
N SER A 606 25.39 27.08 -6.72
CA SER A 606 25.53 28.16 -7.70
C SER A 606 25.88 29.47 -7.01
N THR A 607 26.63 30.32 -7.72
CA THR A 607 27.06 31.65 -7.26
C THR A 607 26.46 32.72 -8.16
N ASP A 608 26.12 33.88 -7.58
CA ASP A 608 25.71 35.08 -8.32
C ASP A 608 26.89 35.82 -8.98
N GLY A 609 28.13 35.44 -8.65
CA GLY A 609 29.37 36.04 -9.18
C GLY A 609 29.64 37.46 -8.68
N ASN A 610 28.88 37.94 -7.69
CA ASN A 610 29.17 39.20 -7.01
C ASN A 610 30.37 39.02 -6.06
N THR A 611 31.04 40.11 -5.71
CA THR A 611 32.28 40.05 -4.92
C THR A 611 32.12 40.44 -3.47
N ASN A 612 31.12 41.26 -3.09
CA ASN A 612 30.90 41.66 -1.69
C ASN A 612 29.49 42.26 -1.45
N PRO A 613 28.51 41.49 -0.93
CA PRO A 613 28.60 40.06 -0.68
C PRO A 613 28.55 39.25 -1.99
N GLU A 614 29.23 38.11 -2.01
CA GLU A 614 28.92 37.01 -2.93
C GLU A 614 27.72 36.25 -2.36
N THR A 615 26.74 35.91 -3.21
CA THR A 615 25.60 35.07 -2.81
C THR A 615 25.74 33.68 -3.41
N ILE A 616 25.88 32.69 -2.54
CA ILE A 616 25.89 31.27 -2.91
C ILE A 616 24.52 30.67 -2.56
N THR A 617 23.92 29.98 -3.52
CA THR A 617 22.69 29.20 -3.34
C THR A 617 23.02 27.72 -3.42
N ARG A 618 22.81 27.02 -2.30
CA ARG A 618 22.87 25.54 -2.24
C ARG A 618 21.48 24.97 -2.40
N THR A 619 21.34 23.98 -3.25
CA THR A 619 20.13 23.17 -3.38
C THR A 619 20.40 21.79 -2.81
N TYR A 620 19.67 21.44 -1.76
CA TYR A 620 19.66 20.11 -1.17
C TYR A 620 18.44 19.35 -1.68
N ARG A 621 18.63 18.08 -2.02
CA ARG A 621 17.56 17.18 -2.43
C ARG A 621 17.28 16.20 -1.31
N VAL A 622 16.04 16.19 -0.85
CA VAL A 622 15.50 15.17 0.05
C VAL A 622 14.79 14.15 -0.83
N THR A 623 15.20 12.89 -0.76
CA THR A 623 14.61 11.79 -1.54
C THR A 623 14.09 10.72 -0.59
N ASP A 624 12.86 10.27 -0.84
CA ASP A 624 12.22 9.17 -0.11
C ASP A 624 12.72 7.79 -0.58
N THR A 625 12.19 6.71 0.00
CA THR A 625 12.54 5.33 -0.41
C THR A 625 12.00 4.89 -1.77
N SER A 626 11.03 5.62 -2.33
CA SER A 626 10.39 5.33 -3.62
C SER A 626 10.94 6.21 -4.77
N GLY A 627 11.82 7.16 -4.49
CA GLY A 627 12.44 8.06 -5.46
C GLY A 627 11.74 9.41 -5.62
N ASN A 628 10.65 9.67 -4.89
CA ASN A 628 10.04 11.00 -4.83
C ASN A 628 10.97 11.97 -4.11
N TYR A 629 10.88 13.26 -4.44
CA TYR A 629 11.83 14.22 -3.88
C TYR A 629 11.29 15.65 -3.78
N VAL A 630 11.82 16.35 -2.79
CA VAL A 630 11.71 17.81 -2.68
C VAL A 630 13.10 18.44 -2.69
N ASP A 631 13.23 19.55 -3.41
CA ASP A 631 14.44 20.35 -3.41
C ASP A 631 14.24 21.57 -2.49
N VAL A 632 15.12 21.71 -1.49
CA VAL A 632 15.16 22.86 -0.58
C VAL A 632 16.43 23.67 -0.80
N THR A 633 16.37 24.97 -0.52
CA THR A 633 17.47 25.89 -0.80
C THR A 633 17.99 26.58 0.46
N GLN A 634 19.31 26.67 0.59
CA GLN A 634 19.99 27.51 1.58
C GLN A 634 20.72 28.65 0.89
N THR A 635 20.54 29.88 1.38
CA THR A 635 21.31 31.04 0.92
C THR A 635 22.49 31.31 1.85
N ILE A 636 23.67 31.52 1.25
CA ILE A 636 24.92 31.82 1.93
C ILE A 636 25.43 33.17 1.42
N TYR A 637 25.59 34.13 2.31
CA TYR A 637 26.19 35.42 2.02
C TYR A 637 27.66 35.42 2.46
N VAL A 638 28.58 35.58 1.51
CA VAL A 638 30.02 35.63 1.76
C VAL A 638 30.51 37.07 1.60
N TYR A 639 30.96 37.66 2.70
CA TYR A 639 31.56 38.99 2.72
C TYR A 639 33.08 38.87 2.66
N LEU A 640 33.75 39.83 2.01
CA LEU A 640 35.20 39.90 2.05
C LEU A 640 35.66 40.59 3.33
N SER A 641 36.65 40.02 4.00
CA SER A 641 37.37 40.71 5.06
C SER A 641 38.14 41.91 4.49
N PRO A 642 38.27 43.01 5.24
CA PRO A 642 39.33 43.97 5.00
C PRO A 642 40.69 43.26 4.99
N ASP A 643 41.66 43.80 4.26
CA ASP A 643 43.02 43.28 4.17
C ASP A 643 43.98 44.47 4.22
N ILE A 644 44.67 44.64 5.33
CA ILE A 644 45.52 45.80 5.64
C ILE A 644 46.95 45.48 5.17
N ASP A 645 47.57 46.43 4.48
CA ASP A 645 48.97 46.29 4.10
C ASP A 645 49.90 46.40 5.33
N ASP A 646 50.80 45.43 5.47
CA ASP A 646 51.85 45.43 6.49
C ASP A 646 52.68 46.72 6.49
N ILE A 647 52.83 47.31 7.68
CA ILE A 647 53.82 48.36 7.93
C ILE A 647 55.01 47.75 8.67
N SER A 648 56.22 47.92 8.13
CA SER A 648 57.43 47.47 8.81
C SER A 648 57.71 48.26 10.09
N ASP A 649 58.37 47.64 11.07
CA ASP A 649 58.89 48.33 12.26
C ASP A 649 59.71 49.58 11.90
N GLN A 650 59.52 50.65 12.68
CA GLN A 650 60.11 51.97 12.43
C GLN A 650 61.07 52.36 13.55
N VAL A 651 62.26 52.82 13.18
CA VAL A 651 63.24 53.40 14.12
C VAL A 651 63.57 54.81 13.67
N VAL A 652 63.14 55.82 14.43
CA VAL A 652 63.25 57.22 14.05
C VAL A 652 63.82 58.10 15.17
N CYS A 653 64.15 59.33 14.83
CA CYS A 653 64.63 60.35 15.78
C CYS A 653 63.52 61.34 16.09
N ASP A 654 63.34 61.62 17.38
CA ASP A 654 62.42 62.59 18.00
C ASP A 654 60.92 62.31 17.80
N SER A 655 60.47 61.95 16.59
CA SER A 655 59.06 61.68 16.31
C SER A 655 58.83 60.85 15.05
N TYR A 656 57.73 60.08 15.03
CA TYR A 656 57.20 59.41 13.83
C TYR A 656 55.81 59.93 13.50
N THR A 657 55.53 60.26 12.24
CA THR A 657 54.18 60.61 11.78
C THR A 657 53.53 59.36 11.19
N LEU A 658 52.37 58.98 11.72
CA LEU A 658 51.65 57.80 11.23
C LEU A 658 51.24 58.00 9.76
N PRO A 659 51.59 57.06 8.87
CA PRO A 659 51.24 57.16 7.46
C PRO A 659 49.73 56.96 7.25
N THR A 660 49.31 57.11 6.00
CA THR A 660 47.97 56.68 5.56
C THR A 660 47.91 55.16 5.60
N ILE A 661 46.81 54.61 6.10
CA ILE A 661 46.56 53.16 6.10
C ILE A 661 46.20 52.75 4.67
N THR A 662 46.85 51.71 4.14
CA THR A 662 46.58 51.15 2.81
C THR A 662 46.23 49.67 2.92
N GLY A 663 45.59 49.13 1.89
CA GLY A 663 45.08 47.77 1.88
C GLY A 663 44.01 47.57 0.81
N THR A 664 43.34 46.42 0.85
CA THR A 664 42.18 46.11 0.01
C THR A 664 40.92 45.91 0.86
N ASN A 665 39.74 46.15 0.27
CA ASN A 665 38.44 46.07 0.96
C ASN A 665 38.32 46.90 2.27
N LEU A 666 39.15 47.94 2.43
CA LEU A 666 39.09 48.83 3.58
C LEU A 666 37.72 49.50 3.70
N THR A 667 37.20 49.58 4.92
CA THR A 667 35.82 50.00 5.19
C THR A 667 35.68 51.52 5.35
N GLY A 668 36.81 52.23 5.45
CA GLY A 668 36.87 53.64 5.83
C GLY A 668 36.82 53.88 7.33
N SER A 669 36.81 52.79 8.13
CA SER A 669 36.86 52.84 9.60
C SER A 669 38.23 52.44 10.16
N GLU A 670 39.20 52.16 9.29
CA GLU A 670 40.54 51.76 9.66
C GLU A 670 41.24 52.80 10.54
N ALA A 671 41.85 52.34 11.63
CA ALA A 671 42.53 53.20 12.59
C ALA A 671 43.71 52.49 13.28
N TYR A 672 44.58 53.29 13.90
CA TYR A 672 45.68 52.80 14.71
C TYR A 672 45.26 52.72 16.19
N TYR A 673 45.66 51.65 16.88
CA TYR A 673 45.39 51.41 18.30
C TYR A 673 46.69 51.06 19.04
N ASP A 674 46.81 51.47 20.31
CA ASP A 674 47.98 51.09 21.15
C ASP A 674 47.80 49.77 21.92
N LEU A 675 46.67 49.08 21.73
CA LEU A 675 46.40 47.74 22.22
C LEU A 675 45.68 46.93 21.12
N PRO A 676 45.86 45.60 21.10
CA PRO A 676 45.19 44.74 20.12
C PRO A 676 43.68 44.62 20.39
N GLY A 677 42.92 44.23 19.37
CA GLY A 677 41.47 44.01 19.42
C GLY A 677 40.64 45.21 18.98
N GLY A 678 41.24 46.17 18.26
CA GLY A 678 40.54 47.32 17.67
C GLY A 678 39.68 48.13 18.67
N PRO A 679 38.48 48.60 18.27
CA PRO A 679 37.58 49.39 19.11
C PRO A 679 37.17 48.72 20.43
N SER A 680 37.21 47.39 20.51
CA SER A 680 36.84 46.61 21.69
C SER A 680 38.02 46.25 22.59
N GLY A 681 39.26 46.45 22.12
CA GLY A 681 40.50 46.12 22.82
C GLY A 681 40.84 47.04 23.99
N GLY A 682 40.16 48.19 24.10
CA GLY A 682 40.31 49.14 25.20
C GLY A 682 41.54 50.06 25.11
N GLY A 683 42.28 50.02 24.00
CA GLY A 683 43.39 50.93 23.70
C GLY A 683 42.95 52.33 23.29
N ASN A 684 43.89 53.27 23.30
CA ASN A 684 43.71 54.59 22.70
C ASN A 684 43.76 54.47 21.16
N VAL A 685 42.91 55.25 20.50
CA VAL A 685 42.85 55.36 19.03
C VAL A 685 43.72 56.53 18.56
N TYR A 686 44.45 56.31 17.47
CA TYR A 686 45.29 57.31 16.79
C TYR A 686 44.83 57.47 15.34
N ALA A 687 44.85 58.71 14.86
CA ALA A 687 44.51 59.05 13.49
C ALA A 687 45.74 59.00 12.59
N GLN A 688 45.49 58.76 11.30
CA GLN A 688 46.50 58.92 10.25
C GLN A 688 47.06 60.36 10.31
N GLY A 689 48.38 60.50 10.28
CA GLY A 689 49.06 61.80 10.44
C GLY A 689 49.33 62.22 11.89
N ASP A 690 48.89 61.47 12.90
CA ASP A 690 49.28 61.73 14.28
C ASP A 690 50.77 61.49 14.50
N VAL A 691 51.33 62.22 15.47
CA VAL A 691 52.77 62.21 15.76
C VAL A 691 53.04 61.43 17.04
N ILE A 692 53.84 60.37 16.90
CA ILE A 692 54.30 59.51 17.98
C ILE A 692 55.67 59.99 18.46
N ASN A 693 55.79 60.30 19.76
CA ASN A 693 57.00 60.90 20.38
C ASN A 693 57.68 59.97 21.41
N SER A 694 57.26 58.72 21.50
CA SER A 694 57.81 57.72 22.42
C SER A 694 57.67 56.31 21.84
N ASP A 695 58.44 55.37 22.36
CA ASP A 695 58.34 53.95 21.99
C ASP A 695 56.93 53.42 22.22
N ILE A 696 56.35 52.81 21.18
CA ILE A 696 55.00 52.25 21.22
C ILE A 696 54.85 51.12 20.19
N THR A 697 54.05 50.11 20.53
CA THR A 697 53.54 49.13 19.57
C THR A 697 52.15 49.58 19.15
N LEU A 698 51.93 49.68 17.84
CA LEU A 698 50.66 50.06 17.27
C LEU A 698 50.07 48.91 16.48
N TYR A 699 48.75 48.79 16.57
CA TYR A 699 47.93 47.83 15.84
C TYR A 699 47.09 48.61 14.84
N ILE A 700 47.12 48.22 13.58
CA ILE A 700 46.29 48.77 12.52
C ILE A 700 45.11 47.83 12.41
N TYR A 701 43.91 48.34 12.61
CA TYR A 701 42.71 47.52 12.66
C TYR A 701 41.62 48.12 11.78
N ASP A 702 40.95 47.27 11.02
CA ASP A 702 39.76 47.59 10.24
C ASP A 702 38.71 46.50 10.42
N GLU A 703 37.44 46.88 10.44
CA GLU A 703 36.32 45.95 10.58
C GLU A 703 35.09 46.39 9.80
N THR A 704 34.29 45.44 9.33
CA THR A 704 33.08 45.74 8.56
C THR A 704 31.96 46.37 9.40
N GLY A 705 31.99 46.20 10.73
CA GLY A 705 30.95 46.70 11.64
C GLY A 705 29.59 46.03 11.43
N SER A 706 29.55 44.88 10.77
CA SER A 706 28.36 44.09 10.42
C SER A 706 28.26 42.81 11.24
N THR A 707 27.21 42.02 11.00
CA THR A 707 27.09 40.63 11.51
C THR A 707 27.08 39.67 10.32
N PRO A 708 28.13 38.84 10.12
CA PRO A 708 29.36 38.72 10.91
C PRO A 708 30.26 39.96 10.75
N ASN A 709 31.10 40.18 11.75
CA ASN A 709 32.09 41.25 11.73
C ASN A 709 33.39 40.66 11.16
N CYS A 710 33.67 40.98 9.90
CA CYS A 710 34.93 40.59 9.27
C CYS A 710 35.95 41.68 9.61
N PHE A 711 37.14 41.28 10.07
CA PHE A 711 38.16 42.21 10.51
C PHE A 711 39.54 41.72 10.08
N ASP A 712 40.46 42.68 10.02
CA ASP A 712 41.87 42.41 9.87
C ASP A 712 42.68 43.29 10.84
N GLU A 713 43.77 42.74 11.35
CA GLU A 713 44.62 43.40 12.34
C GLU A 713 46.09 43.10 12.09
N GLU A 714 46.85 44.15 11.81
CA GLU A 714 48.31 44.08 11.70
C GLU A 714 48.99 44.89 12.79
N SER A 715 50.25 44.57 13.09
CA SER A 715 50.98 45.27 14.15
C SER A 715 52.40 45.64 13.75
N PHE A 716 52.84 46.80 14.22
CA PHE A 716 54.21 47.26 14.03
C PHE A 716 54.67 48.06 15.25
N THR A 717 55.98 48.17 15.41
CA THR A 717 56.60 48.91 16.51
C THR A 717 57.23 50.20 16.00
N VAL A 718 57.04 51.28 16.76
CA VAL A 718 57.72 52.55 16.57
C VAL A 718 58.70 52.71 17.74
N THR A 719 59.98 52.77 17.42
CA THR A 719 61.04 53.11 18.37
C THR A 719 61.48 54.57 18.13
N VAL A 720 61.25 55.44 19.10
CA VAL A 720 61.59 56.87 19.04
C VAL A 720 62.82 57.13 19.88
N ASN A 721 63.95 57.31 19.20
CA ASN A 721 65.19 57.71 19.85
C ASN A 721 65.24 59.23 20.00
N THR A 722 65.63 59.73 21.17
CA THR A 722 65.84 61.16 21.36
C THR A 722 67.13 61.60 20.69
N THR A 723 67.10 62.69 19.93
CA THR A 723 68.33 63.31 19.43
C THR A 723 69.24 63.68 20.61
N PRO A 724 70.49 63.18 20.64
CA PRO A 724 71.38 63.43 21.76
C PRO A 724 71.76 64.91 21.82
N VAL A 725 71.99 65.42 23.03
CA VAL A 725 72.46 66.80 23.23
C VAL A 725 73.87 67.00 22.63
N ALA A 726 74.22 68.25 22.32
CA ALA A 726 75.54 68.57 21.80
C ALA A 726 76.65 68.07 22.76
N PRO A 727 77.68 67.36 22.27
CA PRO A 727 78.72 66.80 23.13
C PRO A 727 79.55 67.90 23.78
N ILE A 728 79.90 67.76 25.06
CA ILE A 728 80.74 68.75 25.75
C ILE A 728 82.20 68.56 25.32
N ALA A 729 82.79 69.63 24.76
CA ALA A 729 84.21 69.69 24.43
C ALA A 729 84.80 71.04 24.84
N ASN A 730 86.08 71.04 25.20
CA ASN A 730 86.79 72.23 25.65
C ASN A 730 87.76 72.72 24.57
N ASN A 731 88.01 74.03 24.56
CA ASN A 731 89.06 74.61 23.72
C ASN A 731 90.44 74.04 24.10
N LEU A 732 91.30 73.87 23.10
CA LEU A 732 92.64 73.34 23.27
C LEU A 732 93.68 74.40 22.87
N THR A 733 94.76 74.46 23.64
CA THR A 733 95.90 75.35 23.37
C THR A 733 97.18 74.52 23.42
N PHE A 734 98.00 74.63 22.37
CA PHE A 734 99.26 73.91 22.22
C PHE A 734 100.43 74.88 21.99
N CYS A 735 101.65 74.48 22.34
CA CYS A 735 102.86 75.23 22.00
C CYS A 735 103.28 74.92 20.56
N ASN A 736 104.00 75.85 19.91
CA ASN A 736 104.45 75.73 18.50
C ASN A 736 105.30 74.47 18.18
N THR A 737 105.73 73.73 19.21
CA THR A 737 106.54 72.51 19.10
C THR A 737 105.75 71.21 19.30
N ASP A 738 104.48 71.28 19.69
CA ASP A 738 103.74 70.12 20.20
C ASP A 738 103.14 69.24 19.09
N ASN A 739 103.06 69.73 17.84
CA ASN A 739 102.52 69.02 16.67
C ASN A 739 101.21 68.24 16.95
N PRO A 740 100.15 68.91 17.43
CA PRO A 740 98.90 68.23 17.81
C PRO A 740 98.20 67.60 16.60
N THR A 741 97.51 66.48 16.83
CA THR A 741 96.77 65.69 15.83
C THR A 741 95.31 65.51 16.26
N GLY A 742 94.45 65.02 15.36
CA GLY A 742 93.04 64.74 15.65
C GLY A 742 92.82 63.81 16.86
N ALA A 743 93.82 63.01 17.24
CA ALA A 743 93.80 62.18 18.44
C ALA A 743 93.77 63.00 19.74
N ASP A 744 94.25 64.25 19.71
CA ASP A 744 94.24 65.16 20.85
C ASP A 744 92.87 65.82 21.06
N LEU A 745 91.94 65.65 20.09
CA LEU A 745 90.54 66.06 20.23
C LEU A 745 89.77 65.06 21.10
N VAL A 746 89.83 65.25 22.42
CA VAL A 746 89.14 64.39 23.40
C VAL A 746 87.93 65.13 23.99
N PRO A 747 86.68 64.78 23.63
CA PRO A 747 85.51 65.32 24.32
C PRO A 747 85.28 64.59 25.66
N ALA A 748 84.47 65.19 26.53
CA ALA A 748 84.36 64.79 27.94
C ALA A 748 83.63 63.44 28.20
N ILE A 749 82.99 62.83 27.19
CA ILE A 749 82.47 61.45 27.16
C ILE A 749 82.10 61.08 25.70
N SER A 750 82.11 59.79 25.33
CA SER A 750 81.40 59.34 24.12
C SER A 750 81.06 57.86 24.15
N ALA A 751 80.06 57.47 23.35
CA ALA A 751 80.11 56.16 22.69
C ALA A 751 80.16 56.26 21.16
N ALA A 752 79.83 57.41 20.55
CA ALA A 752 80.05 57.66 19.13
C ALA A 752 80.09 59.16 18.83
N ILE A 753 81.29 59.73 18.85
CA ILE A 753 81.57 61.12 18.46
C ILE A 753 82.14 61.16 17.05
N THR A 754 81.93 62.26 16.34
CA THR A 754 82.62 62.52 15.08
C THR A 754 83.05 63.99 15.06
N TRP A 755 84.33 64.21 14.78
CA TRP A 755 84.95 65.53 14.69
C TRP A 755 84.98 66.01 13.25
N TYR A 756 84.80 67.30 13.06
CA TYR A 756 84.79 67.97 11.77
C TYR A 756 85.64 69.25 11.82
N SER A 757 86.30 69.57 10.70
CA SER A 757 87.11 70.78 10.55
C SER A 757 86.33 71.97 9.97
N ASP A 758 85.05 71.78 9.64
CA ASP A 758 84.18 72.79 9.06
C ASP A 758 82.80 72.85 9.72
N ALA A 759 82.19 74.04 9.70
CA ALA A 759 80.85 74.28 10.26
C ALA A 759 79.73 73.52 9.54
N GLY A 760 79.95 73.08 8.29
CA GLY A 760 79.01 72.29 7.51
C GLY A 760 78.99 70.81 7.88
N LEU A 761 79.88 70.36 8.78
CA LEU A 761 80.00 68.97 9.23
C LEU A 761 80.24 67.98 8.07
N THR A 762 81.04 68.38 7.08
CA THR A 762 81.31 67.59 5.87
C THR A 762 82.71 66.99 5.84
N SER A 763 83.68 67.66 6.47
CA SER A 763 85.10 67.29 6.50
C SER A 763 85.43 66.65 7.83
N ILE A 764 85.38 65.32 7.87
CA ILE A 764 85.69 64.54 9.09
C ILE A 764 87.19 64.68 9.41
N VAL A 765 87.49 64.89 10.69
CA VAL A 765 88.86 64.90 11.22
C VAL A 765 89.18 63.51 11.75
N ALA A 766 90.12 62.85 11.10
CA ALA A 766 90.62 61.56 11.54
C ALA A 766 91.65 61.74 12.68
N PRO A 767 91.87 60.72 13.53
CA PRO A 767 92.83 60.82 14.65
C PRO A 767 94.27 61.19 14.25
N ALA A 768 94.69 60.91 13.01
CA ALA A 768 96.05 61.20 12.55
C ALA A 768 96.20 62.58 11.86
N ASP A 769 95.09 63.29 11.63
CA ASP A 769 95.13 64.56 10.89
C ASP A 769 95.80 65.64 11.75
N PRO A 770 96.73 66.44 11.20
CA PRO A 770 97.34 67.53 11.95
C PRO A 770 96.30 68.60 12.30
N LEU A 771 96.32 69.08 13.54
CA LEU A 771 95.45 70.19 13.94
C LEU A 771 96.08 71.53 13.56
N LEU A 772 95.25 72.40 13.00
CA LEU A 772 95.60 73.79 12.70
C LEU A 772 94.98 74.71 13.75
N SER A 773 95.50 75.92 13.87
CA SER A 773 94.88 76.96 14.71
C SER A 773 93.59 77.47 14.07
N GLN A 774 92.47 76.77 14.31
CA GLN A 774 91.14 77.06 13.79
C GLN A 774 90.05 76.47 14.71
N ASP A 775 88.78 76.66 14.33
CA ASP A 775 87.65 76.02 14.99
C ASP A 775 87.44 74.58 14.47
N TYR A 776 87.02 73.71 15.38
CA TYR A 776 86.64 72.31 15.14
C TYR A 776 85.27 72.02 15.75
N TYR A 777 84.51 71.13 15.13
CA TYR A 777 83.12 70.83 15.49
C TYR A 777 82.98 69.36 15.84
N VAL A 778 82.32 69.04 16.94
CA VAL A 778 82.04 67.65 17.33
C VAL A 778 80.55 67.41 17.45
N THR A 779 80.08 66.34 16.82
CA THR A 779 78.72 65.83 17.03
C THR A 779 78.77 64.48 17.72
N GLN A 780 77.71 64.15 18.44
CA GLN A 780 77.49 62.82 18.99
C GLN A 780 76.32 62.15 18.28
N THR A 781 76.45 60.85 18.03
CA THR A 781 75.37 60.00 17.51
C THR A 781 75.02 58.95 18.57
N ILE A 782 73.76 58.85 18.97
CA ILE A 782 73.27 57.79 19.87
C ILE A 782 72.06 57.15 19.22
N ASN A 783 72.03 55.80 19.15
CA ASN A 783 70.97 55.01 18.52
C ASN A 783 70.56 55.49 17.11
N GLY A 784 71.54 55.90 16.29
CA GLY A 784 71.31 56.41 14.93
C GLY A 784 70.95 57.89 14.82
N CYS A 785 70.63 58.57 15.93
CA CYS A 785 70.29 60.00 15.92
C CYS A 785 71.52 60.87 16.14
N LYS A 786 71.83 61.75 15.18
CA LYS A 786 72.96 62.68 15.22
C LYS A 786 72.54 64.00 15.87
N GLY A 787 73.15 64.32 17.00
CA GLY A 787 72.93 65.55 17.75
C GLY A 787 73.58 66.80 17.13
N PRO A 788 73.23 67.99 17.64
CA PRO A 788 73.87 69.25 17.24
C PRO A 788 75.37 69.25 17.56
N ALA A 789 76.13 70.07 16.82
CA ALA A 789 77.58 70.16 16.98
C ALA A 789 77.99 71.15 18.06
N THR A 790 79.01 70.79 18.84
CA THR A 790 79.75 71.72 19.70
C THR A 790 80.98 72.22 18.98
N VAL A 791 81.19 73.54 18.98
CA VAL A 791 82.38 74.17 18.44
C VAL A 791 83.43 74.33 19.54
N ILE A 792 84.69 74.03 19.21
CA ILE A 792 85.85 74.39 20.02
C ILE A 792 86.88 75.11 19.16
N THR A 793 87.67 75.98 19.79
CA THR A 793 88.80 76.64 19.14
C THR A 793 90.11 75.96 19.55
N VAL A 794 90.92 75.62 18.56
CA VAL A 794 92.31 75.18 18.74
C VAL A 794 93.23 76.38 18.46
N SER A 795 94.16 76.65 19.36
CA SER A 795 95.07 77.81 19.28
C SER A 795 96.52 77.45 19.61
N GLU A 796 97.44 78.16 18.96
CA GLU A 796 98.89 78.00 19.15
C GLU A 796 99.47 79.16 19.99
N GLN A 797 100.37 78.88 20.95
CA GLN A 797 101.06 79.91 21.75
C GLN A 797 102.59 79.76 21.79
N PRO A 798 103.35 80.89 21.72
CA PRO A 798 104.81 80.88 21.63
C PRO A 798 105.49 80.35 22.90
N ALA A 799 106.61 79.62 22.72
CA ALA A 799 107.41 79.07 23.81
C ALA A 799 108.10 80.18 24.65
N PRO A 800 108.27 80.00 25.98
CA PRO A 800 108.95 80.97 26.83
C PRO A 800 110.46 81.15 26.50
N ASP A 801 110.94 82.39 26.36
CA ASP A 801 112.35 82.76 26.03
C ASP A 801 113.12 83.26 27.28
N ALA A 802 114.36 82.81 27.46
CA ALA A 802 115.21 83.07 28.63
C ALA A 802 116.46 83.99 28.39
N GLY A 803 116.60 84.65 27.24
CA GLY A 803 117.63 85.70 27.01
C GLY A 803 119.08 85.22 26.76
N THR A 804 119.94 86.08 26.18
CA THR A 804 121.24 85.73 25.56
C THR A 804 122.51 86.27 26.27
N ASN A 805 123.61 85.50 26.19
CA ASN A 805 124.86 85.61 26.97
C ASN A 805 125.76 86.83 26.62
N GLY A 806 126.16 87.63 27.63
CA GLY A 806 127.19 88.68 27.55
C GLY A 806 128.42 88.42 28.46
N ALA A 807 129.58 89.01 28.12
CA ALA A 807 130.81 88.91 28.90
C ALA A 807 131.19 90.24 29.58
N THR A 808 131.53 90.21 30.87
CA THR A 808 131.92 91.39 31.67
C THR A 808 133.34 91.23 32.23
N THR A 809 134.13 92.32 32.25
CA THR A 809 135.52 92.32 32.73
C THR A 809 135.58 92.82 34.17
N ILE A 810 136.17 92.01 35.06
CA ILE A 810 136.25 92.25 36.52
C ILE A 810 137.72 92.46 36.92
N CYS A 811 137.99 93.46 37.76
CA CYS A 811 139.31 93.68 38.35
C CYS A 811 139.48 92.88 39.66
N GLU A 812 140.69 92.37 39.91
CA GLU A 812 141.01 91.58 41.10
C GLU A 812 140.72 92.34 42.40
N GLY A 813 139.84 91.78 43.25
CA GLY A 813 139.47 92.35 44.57
C GLY A 813 138.00 92.79 44.74
N THR A 814 137.14 92.71 43.71
CA THR A 814 135.70 93.03 43.84
C THR A 814 134.83 91.78 44.09
N THR A 815 133.84 91.89 44.97
CA THR A 815 132.78 90.87 45.18
C THR A 815 131.52 91.24 44.39
N LEU A 816 130.98 90.29 43.60
CA LEU A 816 129.79 90.42 42.75
C LEU A 816 128.47 90.40 43.55
N SER A 817 127.46 91.14 43.07
CA SER A 817 126.07 91.07 43.54
C SER A 817 125.09 90.67 42.43
N GLN A 818 123.89 90.20 42.80
CA GLN A 818 122.86 89.76 41.84
C GLN A 818 122.40 90.89 40.88
N ALA A 819 122.54 92.16 41.27
CA ALA A 819 122.25 93.28 40.38
C ALA A 819 123.26 93.40 39.22
N ASP A 820 124.48 92.88 39.39
CA ASP A 820 125.53 92.88 38.36
C ASP A 820 125.34 91.75 37.32
N LEU A 821 124.42 90.79 37.57
CA LEU A 821 124.16 89.62 36.70
C LEU A 821 122.95 89.79 35.77
N PHE A 822 122.06 90.75 36.04
CA PHE A 822 120.80 90.97 35.29
C PHE A 822 120.69 92.38 34.69
N ALA A 823 121.81 93.13 34.61
CA ALA A 823 121.89 94.42 33.94
C ALA A 823 122.46 94.31 32.49
N LEU A 824 122.31 93.14 31.85
CA LEU A 824 122.54 92.93 30.42
C LEU A 824 121.32 92.29 29.77
#